data_AF-A0A7Y7P3G9-F1
#
_entry.id   AF-A0A7Y7P3G9-F1
#
_cell.length_a   1.000
_cell.length_b   1.000
_cell.length_c   1.000
_cell.angle_alpha   90.00
_cell.angle_beta   90.00
_cell.angle_gamma   90.00
#
_symmetry.space_group_name_H-M   'P 1'
#
loop_
_entity.id
_entity.type
_entity.pdbx_description
1 polymer ?
#
loop_
_entity_poly.entity_id
_entity_poly.type
_entity_poly.pdbx_seq_one_letter_code
_entity_poly.pdbx_strand_id
1 'polypeptide(L)'
;MDNKLSVGWRKLLEGFPWFEGEGNFPLPAYSEFMPPPRVGYSPYGEVDSSTFRSKDEYGWYIPELEEELELKPGLEHISKQIMHYVEKLGKGITEYHISGHSRQNLTDNPYWPPELAEHAGKLEHERFVAFLSLALSRTQDDKGRVRWTLFGGSEQGPENTFWKSFYTSPTAEIAEKESLSFIASILRDAYSEVVDDWAMLKNAGFRILPNDSSTPLPKWTGDFIVNNQSSYEGVRYLLTFLPFSNLPDTVKQLYLSGKLALLPFPGSLVFWGMPTYRKLRYELPMAMQIPLLKLVSRHSGHGGLRVPQSGWLHEHRPGNHNDIQHDLVNNTYHRTHRWQRVHVHEDELLSHPRVANLNKVLFSTELDSMGLYDKPMVRNCQIWTRDFKLLIDGPRANSHAIAKVETTLGQGGLFGYRFMFPAMRVGKHEVYWHRPVVAYHLQETGETKILSESLLGYMVAYDANSPDIANPIELWPRLLRRKTHLMAIHDINCKHDHYHHQTAFNIINLLDHYEKLDCKPLPYDFARHLIRFGKHASLEQWLADLPNHAKDPETGKFLKNAVEKVIEPALKARPLPYTLTYEQTAKREFEEAWWNDIYYLAHGKFINKDNADCIQDEVTLKHTAHHHRDLEQLGDYLISRHREAISNAGMEGKAFCGELPFGWNTDFAFDVFGGWKRNHEGHTYERNILVVIPGRNRKEAVVMGDHYDTAYMEDIYDTDRGGTGARISANGADDNYSATSTLLQAASIFLNMSKKNKLERDIWLIHLTGEEFPSDCMGARNFCQAIIEKNLKLHLDKDNSIDLSGTKIVGAFVMDMIGHNRDNAKDIFQISPGKSLQSLKIAQQAHIANMIWNVSTHDWNRNPQRLNTTRGKRSTDDKTIPEIARHLPLNGEVRTKFDPFSSIYNTDGQIFSDLGLPIVLFMENYDLHRTGYHDTKDTMDNIDLDYGAALAAICIETVARVAVNE
;
A
#
# COMPACT_ATOMS: atom_id res chain seq x y z
N MET A 1 -6.33 33.73 -1.68
CA MET A 1 -7.52 32.96 -2.09
C MET A 1 -8.70 33.60 -1.41
N ASP A 2 -9.71 34.03 -2.17
CA ASP A 2 -10.91 34.64 -1.63
C ASP A 2 -11.62 33.70 -0.65
N ASN A 3 -12.16 34.28 0.41
CA ASN A 3 -12.70 33.68 1.62
C ASN A 3 -14.02 32.90 1.39
N LYS A 4 -14.07 32.01 0.39
CA LYS A 4 -15.15 31.02 0.25
C LYS A 4 -14.88 29.89 1.23
N LEU A 5 -15.89 29.57 2.04
CA LEU A 5 -15.91 28.37 2.87
C LEU A 5 -15.57 27.14 2.01
N SER A 6 -14.60 26.34 2.46
CA SER A 6 -14.22 25.09 1.80
C SER A 6 -15.39 24.11 1.80
N VAL A 7 -15.63 23.46 0.67
CA VAL A 7 -16.67 22.44 0.51
C VAL A 7 -16.09 21.17 -0.12
N GLY A 8 -16.78 20.05 0.11
CA GLY A 8 -16.40 18.73 -0.41
C GLY A 8 -14.94 18.37 -0.10
N TRP A 9 -14.18 17.90 -1.09
CA TRP A 9 -12.84 17.36 -0.85
C TRP A 9 -11.84 18.42 -0.38
N ARG A 10 -12.07 19.71 -0.68
CA ARG A 10 -11.20 20.80 -0.21
C ARG A 10 -11.27 20.99 1.30
N LYS A 11 -12.39 20.63 1.93
CA LYS A 11 -12.55 20.66 3.39
C LYS A 11 -11.59 19.69 4.09
N LEU A 12 -11.23 18.59 3.43
CA LEU A 12 -10.28 17.60 3.96
C LEU A 12 -8.86 18.16 4.13
N LEU A 13 -8.55 19.25 3.42
CA LEU A 13 -7.25 19.93 3.40
C LEU A 13 -7.23 21.19 4.25
N GLU A 14 -8.28 21.47 5.03
CA GLU A 14 -8.29 22.59 5.97
C GLU A 14 -7.10 22.48 6.96
N GLY A 15 -6.37 23.57 7.12
CA GLY A 15 -5.17 23.63 7.96
C GLY A 15 -3.94 22.93 7.37
N PHE A 16 -3.96 22.49 6.10
CA PHE A 16 -2.77 21.98 5.43
C PHE A 16 -1.76 23.11 5.12
N PRO A 17 -0.44 22.91 5.32
CA PRO A 17 0.19 21.77 5.99
C PRO A 17 0.05 21.89 7.52
N TRP A 18 -0.55 20.88 8.14
CA TRP A 18 -0.80 20.87 9.60
C TRP A 18 0.36 20.27 10.40
N PHE A 19 1.38 19.81 9.68
CA PHE A 19 2.42 18.93 10.17
C PHE A 19 3.80 19.59 10.21
N GLU A 20 3.89 20.90 9.92
CA GLU A 20 5.14 21.64 10.10
C GLU A 20 5.49 21.72 11.59
N GLY A 21 6.76 21.50 11.92
CA GLY A 21 7.27 21.43 13.30
C GLY A 21 7.60 20.01 13.75
N GLU A 22 8.59 19.91 14.63
CA GLU A 22 9.14 18.66 15.14
C GLU A 22 8.06 17.78 15.79
N GLY A 23 7.99 16.52 15.37
CA GLY A 23 7.09 15.50 15.93
C GLY A 23 5.63 15.63 15.51
N ASN A 24 5.29 16.55 14.59
CA ASN A 24 3.93 16.72 14.10
C ASN A 24 3.54 15.72 13.00
N PHE A 25 4.49 14.93 12.48
CA PHE A 25 4.25 13.87 11.49
C PHE A 25 5.05 12.59 11.78
N PRO A 26 4.81 11.92 12.92
CA PRO A 26 5.57 10.72 13.27
C PRO A 26 5.37 9.62 12.23
N LEU A 27 6.47 9.06 11.73
CA LEU A 27 6.49 7.92 10.82
C LEU A 27 6.81 6.62 11.57
N PRO A 28 5.80 5.76 11.83
CA PRO A 28 6.04 4.48 12.50
C PRO A 28 6.88 3.57 11.61
N ALA A 29 7.55 2.59 12.23
CA ALA A 29 8.14 1.49 11.47
C ALA A 29 7.01 0.71 10.78
N TYR A 30 7.13 0.46 9.48
CA TYR A 30 6.10 -0.26 8.72
C TYR A 30 6.02 -1.72 9.18
N SER A 31 7.12 -2.20 9.76
CA SER A 31 7.24 -3.38 10.58
C SER A 31 6.25 -3.27 11.75
N GLU A 32 6.41 -2.37 12.71
CA GLU A 32 5.51 -2.32 13.87
C GLU A 32 4.05 -1.95 13.55
N PHE A 33 3.84 -0.97 12.67
CA PHE A 33 2.52 -0.46 12.33
C PHE A 33 2.50 0.14 10.92
N MET A 34 1.78 -0.52 10.02
CA MET A 34 1.63 -0.04 8.64
C MET A 34 0.86 1.28 8.62
N PRO A 35 1.42 2.38 8.08
CA PRO A 35 0.70 3.64 8.09
C PRO A 35 -0.50 3.64 7.13
N PRO A 36 -1.45 4.55 7.34
CA PRO A 36 -2.56 4.74 6.42
C PRO A 36 -2.07 5.22 5.04
N PRO A 37 -2.56 4.63 3.94
CA PRO A 37 -2.21 5.12 2.61
C PRO A 37 -2.72 6.56 2.43
N ARG A 38 -1.82 7.46 1.98
CA ARG A 38 -2.16 8.85 1.66
C ARG A 38 -2.66 8.93 0.22
N VAL A 39 -3.89 9.38 0.04
CA VAL A 39 -4.58 9.36 -1.26
C VAL A 39 -5.12 10.74 -1.62
N GLY A 40 -5.24 11.05 -2.90
CA GLY A 40 -5.80 12.33 -3.37
C GLY A 40 -4.91 13.56 -3.13
N TYR A 41 -4.13 13.59 -2.05
CA TYR A 41 -3.15 14.61 -1.74
C TYR A 41 -2.07 14.02 -0.82
N SER A 42 -0.82 13.95 -1.29
CA SER A 42 0.31 13.46 -0.48
C SER A 42 0.94 14.59 0.34
N PRO A 43 1.59 14.29 1.49
CA PRO A 43 2.22 15.32 2.33
C PRO A 43 3.23 16.21 1.59
N TYR A 44 4.03 15.64 0.69
CA TYR A 44 5.03 16.39 -0.09
C TYR A 44 4.54 16.86 -1.46
N GLY A 45 3.50 16.22 -2.00
CA GLY A 45 3.09 16.37 -3.40
C GLY A 45 1.97 17.38 -3.63
N GLU A 46 1.34 17.21 -4.78
CA GLU A 46 0.22 18.03 -5.25
C GLU A 46 -1.09 17.23 -5.22
N VAL A 47 -2.21 17.90 -5.51
CA VAL A 47 -3.50 17.24 -5.68
C VAL A 47 -3.40 16.19 -6.79
N ASP A 48 -3.73 14.95 -6.47
CA ASP A 48 -3.81 13.86 -7.45
C ASP A 48 -5.08 14.01 -8.29
N SER A 49 -4.88 14.45 -9.54
CA SER A 49 -5.95 14.68 -10.51
C SER A 49 -6.69 13.41 -10.93
N SER A 50 -6.15 12.22 -10.63
CA SER A 50 -6.84 10.94 -10.88
C SER A 50 -7.87 10.62 -9.80
N THR A 51 -7.73 11.18 -8.60
CA THR A 51 -8.68 11.05 -7.49
C THR A 51 -9.64 12.24 -7.41
N PHE A 52 -9.11 13.47 -7.51
CA PHE A 52 -9.89 14.72 -7.38
C PHE A 52 -9.81 15.57 -8.64
N ARG A 53 -10.94 16.14 -9.09
CA ARG A 53 -10.96 17.10 -10.20
C ARG A 53 -11.32 18.49 -9.70
N SER A 54 -10.62 19.50 -10.18
CA SER A 54 -10.82 20.90 -9.75
C SER A 54 -12.24 21.42 -9.97
N LYS A 55 -12.99 20.88 -10.94
CA LYS A 55 -14.37 21.27 -11.27
C LYS A 55 -15.45 20.40 -10.59
N ASP A 56 -15.08 19.32 -9.90
CA ASP A 56 -16.02 18.47 -9.16
C ASP A 56 -15.65 18.51 -7.68
N GLU A 57 -16.39 19.30 -6.91
CA GLU A 57 -16.06 19.56 -5.50
C GLU A 57 -16.37 18.37 -4.59
N TYR A 58 -17.33 17.54 -4.99
CA TYR A 58 -17.82 16.40 -4.20
C TYR A 58 -17.42 15.05 -4.79
N GLY A 59 -16.88 15.02 -6.01
CA GLY A 59 -16.52 13.79 -6.71
C GLY A 59 -15.24 13.12 -6.19
N TRP A 60 -15.30 11.81 -6.03
CA TRP A 60 -14.17 10.93 -5.80
C TRP A 60 -14.04 9.94 -6.95
N TYR A 61 -13.01 10.06 -7.77
CA TYR A 61 -12.87 9.24 -8.98
C TYR A 61 -12.27 7.86 -8.67
N ILE A 62 -12.91 6.83 -9.21
CA ILE A 62 -12.52 5.42 -9.07
C ILE A 62 -12.13 4.87 -10.45
N PRO A 63 -10.87 4.43 -10.63
CA PRO A 63 -10.41 3.79 -11.86
C PRO A 63 -11.15 2.49 -12.17
N GLU A 64 -11.24 2.17 -13.46
CA GLU A 64 -11.85 0.93 -13.97
C GLU A 64 -11.16 -0.31 -13.39
N LEU A 65 -9.83 -0.24 -13.23
CA LEU A 65 -9.04 -1.33 -12.66
C LEU A 65 -9.48 -1.70 -11.24
N GLU A 66 -9.70 -0.69 -10.38
CA GLU A 66 -10.13 -0.91 -9.00
C GLU A 66 -11.56 -1.50 -8.96
N GLU A 67 -12.44 -1.01 -9.83
CA GLU A 67 -13.82 -1.46 -9.89
C GLU A 67 -13.95 -2.90 -10.42
N GLU A 68 -13.35 -3.19 -11.58
CA GLU A 68 -13.52 -4.47 -12.29
C GLU A 68 -12.74 -5.62 -11.67
N LEU A 69 -11.55 -5.38 -11.11
CA LEU A 69 -10.66 -6.44 -10.61
C LEU A 69 -10.70 -6.62 -9.09
N GLU A 70 -11.11 -5.61 -8.32
CA GLU A 70 -11.16 -5.69 -6.85
C GLU A 70 -12.58 -5.59 -6.30
N LEU A 71 -13.28 -4.49 -6.60
CA LEU A 71 -14.55 -4.17 -5.95
C LEU A 71 -15.67 -5.10 -6.38
N LYS A 72 -15.99 -5.24 -7.69
CA LYS A 72 -17.08 -6.10 -8.14
C LYS A 72 -16.93 -7.57 -7.69
N PRO A 73 -15.83 -8.28 -8.01
CA PRO A 73 -15.69 -9.67 -7.60
C PRO A 73 -15.65 -9.82 -6.07
N GLY A 74 -15.02 -8.87 -5.37
CA GLY A 74 -14.98 -8.86 -3.91
C GLY A 74 -16.36 -8.69 -3.28
N LEU A 75 -17.17 -7.75 -3.77
CA LEU A 75 -18.53 -7.48 -3.28
C LEU A 75 -19.46 -8.67 -3.53
N GLU A 76 -19.33 -9.34 -4.67
CA GLU A 76 -20.07 -10.57 -4.96
C GLU A 76 -19.69 -11.69 -3.98
N HIS A 77 -18.40 -11.91 -3.77
CA HIS A 77 -17.91 -12.95 -2.85
C HIS A 77 -18.35 -12.70 -1.41
N ILE A 78 -18.21 -11.47 -0.92
CA ILE A 78 -18.63 -11.04 0.43
C ILE A 78 -20.15 -11.21 0.61
N SER A 79 -20.92 -10.76 -0.38
CA SER A 79 -22.39 -10.80 -0.28
C SER A 79 -22.92 -12.22 -0.27
N LYS A 80 -22.31 -13.16 -1.03
CA LYS A 80 -22.66 -14.59 -0.97
C LYS A 80 -22.50 -15.16 0.43
N GLN A 81 -21.37 -14.86 1.11
CA GLN A 81 -21.14 -15.32 2.48
C GLN A 81 -22.15 -14.72 3.46
N ILE A 82 -22.41 -13.41 3.40
CA ILE A 82 -23.38 -12.76 4.29
C ILE A 82 -24.79 -13.31 4.07
N MET A 83 -25.21 -13.47 2.80
CA MET A 83 -26.54 -13.97 2.45
C MET A 83 -26.78 -15.39 2.97
N HIS A 84 -25.77 -16.26 2.92
CA HIS A 84 -25.85 -17.60 3.52
C HIS A 84 -26.24 -17.57 5.01
N TYR A 85 -25.69 -16.63 5.78
CA TYR A 85 -26.01 -16.47 7.20
C TYR A 85 -27.38 -15.81 7.42
N VAL A 86 -27.74 -14.80 6.61
CA VAL A 86 -29.05 -14.13 6.68
C VAL A 86 -30.18 -15.10 6.36
N GLU A 87 -29.99 -15.98 5.37
CA GLU A 87 -30.95 -17.00 4.99
C GLU A 87 -31.18 -18.01 6.12
N LYS A 88 -30.09 -18.50 6.75
CA LYS A 88 -30.20 -19.39 7.92
C LYS A 88 -31.00 -18.75 9.05
N LEU A 89 -30.72 -17.48 9.38
CA LEU A 89 -31.48 -16.73 10.39
C LEU A 89 -32.96 -16.69 10.02
N GLY A 90 -33.28 -16.31 8.79
CA GLY A 90 -34.66 -16.24 8.30
C GLY A 90 -35.39 -17.59 8.27
N LYS A 91 -34.67 -18.70 8.10
CA LYS A 91 -35.17 -20.08 8.18
C LYS A 91 -35.30 -20.61 9.62
N GLY A 92 -34.95 -19.81 10.64
CA GLY A 92 -34.97 -20.22 12.04
C GLY A 92 -33.83 -21.18 12.43
N ILE A 93 -32.80 -21.31 11.58
CA ILE A 93 -31.62 -22.12 11.86
C ILE A 93 -30.70 -21.30 12.77
N THR A 94 -30.29 -21.91 13.90
CA THR A 94 -29.39 -21.23 14.84
C THR A 94 -28.03 -20.99 14.20
N GLU A 95 -27.60 -19.73 14.20
CA GLU A 95 -26.33 -19.30 13.64
C GLU A 95 -25.57 -18.46 14.67
N TYR A 96 -24.46 -19.00 15.20
CA TYR A 96 -23.71 -18.38 16.29
C TYR A 96 -22.94 -17.15 15.84
N HIS A 97 -22.55 -17.06 14.57
CA HIS A 97 -21.89 -15.86 14.05
C HIS A 97 -22.83 -14.64 14.13
N ILE A 98 -24.13 -14.82 13.93
CA ILE A 98 -25.13 -13.75 14.12
C ILE A 98 -25.49 -13.62 15.61
N SER A 99 -26.04 -14.69 16.20
CA SER A 99 -26.64 -14.68 17.54
C SER A 99 -25.65 -14.41 18.67
N GLY A 100 -24.37 -14.73 18.46
CA GLY A 100 -23.34 -14.66 19.48
C GLY A 100 -23.50 -15.73 20.54
N HIS A 101 -22.56 -15.76 21.48
CA HIS A 101 -22.64 -16.64 22.63
C HIS A 101 -23.91 -16.35 23.44
N SER A 102 -24.64 -17.39 23.84
CA SER A 102 -25.91 -17.28 24.60
C SER A 102 -26.96 -16.34 23.98
N ARG A 103 -26.95 -16.16 22.65
CA ARG A 103 -27.89 -15.30 21.89
C ARG A 103 -27.84 -13.81 22.27
N GLN A 104 -26.77 -13.36 22.92
CA GLN A 104 -26.62 -11.99 23.43
C GLN A 104 -26.69 -10.89 22.35
N ASN A 105 -26.41 -11.21 21.08
CA ASN A 105 -26.50 -10.22 19.99
C ASN A 105 -27.93 -10.02 19.45
N LEU A 106 -28.84 -10.97 19.72
CA LEU A 106 -30.23 -10.94 19.26
C LEU A 106 -31.22 -10.64 20.38
N THR A 107 -30.87 -10.92 21.63
CA THR A 107 -31.67 -10.53 22.79
C THR A 107 -31.83 -9.00 22.79
N ASP A 108 -33.07 -8.51 22.90
CA ASP A 108 -33.42 -7.08 22.81
C ASP A 108 -33.01 -6.37 21.51
N ASN A 109 -32.74 -7.12 20.44
CA ASN A 109 -32.47 -6.52 19.13
C ASN A 109 -33.79 -6.06 18.48
N PRO A 110 -33.97 -4.76 18.22
CA PRO A 110 -35.27 -4.23 17.78
C PRO A 110 -35.64 -4.62 16.34
N TYR A 111 -34.68 -5.12 15.55
CA TYR A 111 -34.91 -5.66 14.20
C TYR A 111 -35.31 -7.13 14.19
N TRP A 112 -35.09 -7.87 15.29
CA TRP A 112 -35.40 -9.29 15.41
C TRP A 112 -36.12 -9.62 16.73
N PRO A 113 -37.29 -9.00 16.99
CA PRO A 113 -38.04 -9.24 18.22
C PRO A 113 -38.62 -10.67 18.26
N PRO A 114 -39.02 -11.17 19.45
CA PRO A 114 -39.57 -12.52 19.60
C PRO A 114 -40.72 -12.85 18.64
N GLU A 115 -41.64 -11.89 18.42
CA GLU A 115 -42.76 -12.04 17.48
C GLU A 115 -42.32 -12.40 16.06
N LEU A 116 -41.22 -11.84 15.58
CA LEU A 116 -40.65 -12.16 14.27
C LEU A 116 -39.87 -13.47 14.31
N ALA A 117 -39.07 -13.67 15.37
CA ALA A 117 -38.26 -14.87 15.53
C ALA A 117 -39.10 -16.16 15.59
N GLU A 118 -40.29 -16.12 16.19
CA GLU A 118 -41.25 -17.24 16.24
C GLU A 118 -41.83 -17.64 14.87
N HIS A 119 -41.77 -16.72 13.91
CA HIS A 119 -42.23 -16.93 12.52
C HIS A 119 -41.09 -17.25 11.55
N ALA A 120 -39.83 -17.27 12.02
CA ALA A 120 -38.71 -17.70 11.20
C ALA A 120 -38.94 -19.12 10.65
N GLY A 121 -38.68 -19.32 9.36
CA GLY A 121 -38.96 -20.56 8.63
C GLY A 121 -40.43 -20.76 8.20
N LYS A 122 -41.35 -19.84 8.54
CA LYS A 122 -42.78 -19.93 8.20
C LYS A 122 -43.24 -18.88 7.17
N LEU A 123 -42.36 -17.95 6.78
CA LEU A 123 -42.67 -16.84 5.88
C LEU A 123 -42.35 -17.22 4.42
N GLU A 124 -43.24 -17.96 3.74
CA GLU A 124 -43.00 -18.46 2.36
C GLU A 124 -42.88 -17.36 1.29
N HIS A 125 -43.44 -16.18 1.57
CA HIS A 125 -43.36 -15.01 0.71
C HIS A 125 -41.98 -14.35 0.72
N GLU A 126 -41.10 -14.72 1.65
CA GLU A 126 -39.79 -14.12 1.78
C GLU A 126 -38.87 -14.45 0.60
N ARG A 127 -38.12 -13.43 0.18
CA ARG A 127 -37.09 -13.52 -0.87
C ARG A 127 -35.74 -13.04 -0.36
N PHE A 128 -35.65 -12.78 0.95
CA PHE A 128 -34.44 -12.33 1.64
C PHE A 128 -33.81 -11.10 0.97
N VAL A 129 -34.64 -10.15 0.52
CA VAL A 129 -34.13 -8.91 -0.08
C VAL A 129 -33.30 -8.16 0.96
N ALA A 130 -32.00 -8.03 0.75
CA ALA A 130 -31.06 -7.45 1.67
C ALA A 130 -30.38 -6.22 1.05
N PHE A 131 -30.31 -5.13 1.82
CA PHE A 131 -29.53 -3.94 1.49
C PHE A 131 -28.32 -3.87 2.42
N LEU A 132 -27.26 -4.57 2.04
CA LEU A 132 -26.05 -4.74 2.83
C LEU A 132 -25.17 -3.49 2.65
N SER A 133 -25.27 -2.53 3.56
CA SER A 133 -24.41 -1.35 3.54
C SER A 133 -23.04 -1.68 4.13
N LEU A 134 -22.00 -1.69 3.29
CA LEU A 134 -20.64 -2.05 3.67
C LEU A 134 -19.78 -0.80 3.87
N ALA A 135 -18.83 -0.85 4.81
CA ALA A 135 -17.77 0.14 4.99
C ALA A 135 -16.47 -0.37 4.35
N LEU A 136 -15.99 0.34 3.34
CA LEU A 136 -14.79 0.01 2.59
C LEU A 136 -13.77 1.16 2.71
N SER A 137 -12.49 0.83 2.78
CA SER A 137 -11.42 1.82 2.60
C SER A 137 -10.21 1.14 1.97
N ARG A 138 -9.35 1.90 1.31
CA ARG A 138 -8.03 1.39 0.92
C ARG A 138 -7.15 1.26 2.16
N THR A 139 -6.41 0.16 2.26
CA THR A 139 -5.39 -0.07 3.30
C THR A 139 -4.10 -0.53 2.64
N GLN A 140 -2.97 -0.34 3.32
CA GLN A 140 -1.68 -0.86 2.91
C GLN A 140 -1.39 -2.17 3.65
N ASP A 141 -0.75 -3.12 2.98
CA ASP A 141 -0.24 -4.35 3.62
C ASP A 141 1.27 -4.32 3.80
N ASP A 142 1.80 -5.36 4.44
CA ASP A 142 3.22 -5.58 4.75
C ASP A 142 4.12 -5.74 3.52
N LYS A 143 3.54 -5.76 2.31
CA LYS A 143 4.25 -5.77 1.02
C LYS A 143 4.12 -4.45 0.26
N GLY A 144 3.60 -3.41 0.92
CA GLY A 144 3.38 -2.09 0.32
C GLY A 144 2.24 -2.03 -0.69
N ARG A 145 1.42 -3.08 -0.82
CA ARG A 145 0.26 -3.07 -1.73
C ARG A 145 -0.86 -2.27 -1.10
N VAL A 146 -1.45 -1.36 -1.88
CA VAL A 146 -2.65 -0.60 -1.46
C VAL A 146 -3.87 -1.25 -2.09
N ARG A 147 -4.79 -1.78 -1.27
CA ARG A 147 -5.96 -2.57 -1.70
C ARG A 147 -7.23 -2.12 -1.02
N TRP A 148 -8.36 -2.24 -1.72
CA TRP A 148 -9.66 -2.03 -1.09
C TRP A 148 -9.93 -3.12 -0.04
N THR A 149 -10.34 -2.69 1.15
CA THR A 149 -10.49 -3.53 2.35
C THR A 149 -11.87 -3.37 2.95
N LEU A 150 -12.50 -4.49 3.30
CA LEU A 150 -13.75 -4.53 4.06
C LEU A 150 -13.47 -4.27 5.54
N PHE A 151 -14.08 -3.21 6.09
CA PHE A 151 -14.10 -2.95 7.53
C PHE A 151 -15.33 -3.58 8.21
N GLY A 152 -16.37 -3.86 7.43
CA GLY A 152 -17.60 -4.51 7.86
C GLY A 152 -18.84 -3.71 7.46
N GLY A 153 -19.79 -3.56 8.37
CA GLY A 153 -21.03 -2.82 8.13
C GLY A 153 -20.85 -1.31 8.18
N SER A 154 -21.64 -0.56 7.41
CA SER A 154 -21.65 0.89 7.45
C SER A 154 -22.05 1.40 8.83
N GLU A 155 -21.16 2.16 9.49
CA GLU A 155 -21.47 2.86 10.74
C GLU A 155 -22.46 4.02 10.55
N GLN A 156 -22.65 4.48 9.30
CA GLN A 156 -23.69 5.43 8.91
C GLN A 156 -25.09 4.80 8.82
N GLY A 157 -25.18 3.48 9.01
CA GLY A 157 -26.43 2.75 8.93
C GLY A 157 -26.88 2.45 7.50
N PRO A 158 -27.87 1.56 7.35
CA PRO A 158 -28.30 1.07 6.05
C PRO A 158 -29.13 2.10 5.27
N GLU A 159 -29.93 2.89 5.97
CA GLU A 159 -30.86 3.85 5.37
C GLU A 159 -30.15 5.05 4.73
N ASN A 160 -29.24 5.70 5.47
CA ASN A 160 -28.49 6.84 4.93
C ASN A 160 -27.70 6.43 3.69
N THR A 161 -27.02 5.29 3.75
CA THR A 161 -26.23 4.78 2.63
C THR A 161 -27.11 4.47 1.41
N PHE A 162 -28.29 3.90 1.62
CA PHE A 162 -29.27 3.67 0.57
C PHE A 162 -29.74 4.97 -0.08
N TRP A 163 -30.25 5.93 0.70
CA TRP A 163 -30.77 7.19 0.15
C TRP A 163 -29.69 8.04 -0.52
N LYS A 164 -28.48 8.09 0.04
CA LYS A 164 -27.35 8.83 -0.56
C LYS A 164 -26.90 8.28 -1.91
N SER A 165 -27.24 7.03 -2.24
CA SER A 165 -26.96 6.43 -3.55
C SER A 165 -27.73 7.08 -4.70
N PHE A 166 -28.83 7.78 -4.41
CA PHE A 166 -29.64 8.50 -5.40
C PHE A 166 -29.15 9.94 -5.63
N TYR A 167 -27.96 10.27 -5.14
CA TYR A 167 -27.35 11.59 -5.26
C TYR A 167 -25.95 11.50 -5.87
N THR A 168 -25.51 12.60 -6.47
CA THR A 168 -24.13 12.81 -6.94
C THR A 168 -23.40 13.89 -6.14
N SER A 169 -24.15 14.69 -5.37
CA SER A 169 -23.67 15.71 -4.43
C SER A 169 -24.78 15.99 -3.40
N PRO A 170 -24.55 16.81 -2.36
CA PRO A 170 -25.58 17.10 -1.35
C PRO A 170 -26.90 17.66 -1.91
N THR A 171 -26.87 18.25 -3.11
CA THR A 171 -28.02 18.94 -3.71
C THR A 171 -28.39 18.43 -5.11
N ALA A 172 -27.70 17.43 -5.64
CA ALA A 172 -27.93 16.92 -7.00
C ALA A 172 -28.26 15.43 -6.98
N GLU A 173 -29.46 15.09 -7.46
CA GLU A 173 -29.94 13.71 -7.61
C GLU A 173 -29.35 13.05 -8.87
N ILE A 174 -29.34 11.71 -8.89
CA ILE A 174 -29.12 10.94 -10.13
C ILE A 174 -30.32 11.07 -11.08
N ALA A 175 -30.23 10.50 -12.27
CA ALA A 175 -31.36 10.50 -13.19
C ALA A 175 -32.55 9.71 -12.60
N GLU A 176 -33.77 10.21 -12.79
CA GLU A 176 -34.99 9.57 -12.29
C GLU A 176 -35.19 8.16 -12.88
N LYS A 177 -34.85 8.00 -14.17
CA LYS A 177 -34.81 6.68 -14.83
C LYS A 177 -33.82 5.73 -14.17
N GLU A 178 -32.69 6.27 -13.70
CA GLU A 178 -31.71 5.68 -12.76
C GLU A 178 -32.44 4.92 -11.63
N SER A 179 -33.21 5.73 -10.90
CA SER A 179 -33.90 5.36 -9.67
C SER A 179 -35.02 4.34 -9.91
N LEU A 180 -35.86 4.57 -10.92
CA LEU A 180 -36.96 3.67 -11.28
C LEU A 180 -36.42 2.31 -11.71
N SER A 181 -35.41 2.29 -12.58
CA SER A 181 -34.84 1.05 -13.12
C SER A 181 -34.30 0.16 -12.00
N PHE A 182 -33.69 0.77 -10.97
CA PHE A 182 -33.23 0.05 -9.80
C PHE A 182 -34.38 -0.63 -9.04
N ILE A 183 -35.41 0.12 -8.63
CA ILE A 183 -36.55 -0.45 -7.88
C ILE A 183 -37.31 -1.50 -8.71
N ALA A 184 -37.58 -1.19 -9.98
CA ALA A 184 -38.27 -2.09 -10.90
C ALA A 184 -37.49 -3.41 -11.08
N SER A 185 -36.15 -3.37 -11.10
CA SER A 185 -35.34 -4.57 -11.24
C SER A 185 -35.49 -5.54 -10.06
N ILE A 186 -35.55 -5.02 -8.82
CA ILE A 186 -35.77 -5.85 -7.62
C ILE A 186 -37.17 -6.47 -7.65
N LEU A 187 -38.21 -5.67 -7.92
CA LEU A 187 -39.59 -6.16 -7.95
C LEU A 187 -39.82 -7.20 -9.04
N ARG A 188 -39.23 -7.01 -10.22
CA ARG A 188 -39.29 -7.97 -11.31
C ARG A 188 -38.58 -9.27 -10.95
N ASP A 189 -37.35 -9.20 -10.44
CA ASP A 189 -36.53 -10.40 -10.29
C ASP A 189 -36.89 -11.21 -9.03
N ALA A 190 -37.24 -10.53 -7.92
CA ALA A 190 -37.60 -11.19 -6.67
C ALA A 190 -39.09 -11.55 -6.57
N TYR A 191 -39.97 -10.80 -7.26
CA TYR A 191 -41.43 -10.93 -7.12
C TYR A 191 -42.21 -11.03 -8.45
N SER A 192 -41.52 -11.12 -9.60
CA SER A 192 -42.12 -11.21 -10.94
C SER A 192 -43.11 -10.07 -11.25
N GLU A 193 -42.92 -8.91 -10.61
CA GLU A 193 -43.78 -7.74 -10.79
C GLU A 193 -43.18 -6.83 -11.88
N VAL A 194 -43.95 -6.56 -12.94
CA VAL A 194 -43.50 -5.77 -14.08
C VAL A 194 -43.92 -4.31 -13.90
N VAL A 195 -42.92 -3.43 -13.84
CA VAL A 195 -43.10 -1.99 -13.58
C VAL A 195 -42.25 -1.20 -14.57
N ASP A 196 -42.90 -0.40 -15.42
CA ASP A 196 -42.22 0.42 -16.44
C ASP A 196 -42.23 1.92 -16.12
N ASP A 197 -43.09 2.36 -15.20
CA ASP A 197 -43.20 3.76 -14.75
C ASP A 197 -43.61 3.86 -13.26
N TRP A 198 -43.58 5.08 -12.71
CA TRP A 198 -43.93 5.35 -11.31
C TRP A 198 -45.41 5.12 -10.98
N ALA A 199 -46.31 5.29 -11.94
CA ALA A 199 -47.74 5.05 -11.72
C ALA A 199 -48.02 3.55 -11.59
N MET A 200 -47.40 2.73 -12.46
CA MET A 200 -47.38 1.29 -12.35
C MET A 200 -46.77 0.84 -11.02
N LEU A 201 -45.66 1.44 -10.59
CA LEU A 201 -45.04 1.13 -9.29
C LEU A 201 -46.03 1.37 -8.13
N LYS A 202 -46.72 2.51 -8.17
CA LYS A 202 -47.70 2.88 -7.14
C LYS A 202 -48.90 1.94 -7.14
N ASN A 203 -49.38 1.55 -8.33
CA ASN A 203 -50.50 0.63 -8.52
C ASN A 203 -50.15 -0.81 -8.15
N ALA A 204 -48.89 -1.23 -8.30
CA ALA A 204 -48.37 -2.51 -7.83
C ALA A 204 -48.35 -2.62 -6.29
N GLY A 205 -48.64 -1.52 -5.58
CA GLY A 205 -48.73 -1.49 -4.12
C GLY A 205 -47.41 -1.17 -3.41
N PHE A 206 -46.45 -0.55 -4.11
CA PHE A 206 -45.19 -0.10 -3.49
C PHE A 206 -45.38 1.20 -2.69
N ARG A 207 -44.89 1.23 -1.45
CA ARG A 207 -44.88 2.43 -0.58
C ARG A 207 -43.56 2.53 0.18
N ILE A 208 -43.30 3.70 0.75
CA ILE A 208 -42.11 4.00 1.56
C ILE A 208 -42.56 4.44 2.94
N LEU A 209 -42.09 3.77 3.98
CA LEU A 209 -42.22 4.23 5.36
C LEU A 209 -40.81 4.64 5.84
N PRO A 210 -40.48 5.94 5.72
CA PRO A 210 -39.17 6.43 6.10
C PRO A 210 -39.01 6.43 7.62
N ASN A 211 -37.76 6.39 8.08
CA ASN A 211 -37.42 6.73 9.46
C ASN A 211 -37.36 8.26 9.63
N ASP A 212 -37.26 8.73 10.88
CA ASP A 212 -36.94 10.13 11.20
C ASP A 212 -35.45 10.44 10.93
N SER A 213 -34.95 10.08 9.76
CA SER A 213 -33.56 10.34 9.33
C SER A 213 -33.38 11.81 8.94
N SER A 214 -32.20 12.36 9.21
CA SER A 214 -31.78 13.68 8.73
C SER A 214 -31.43 13.69 7.23
N THR A 215 -31.33 12.53 6.58
CA THR A 215 -31.01 12.45 5.16
C THR A 215 -32.22 12.86 4.31
N PRO A 216 -32.08 13.85 3.40
CA PRO A 216 -33.16 14.23 2.51
C PRO A 216 -33.50 13.06 1.58
N LEU A 217 -34.81 12.83 1.38
CA LEU A 217 -35.30 11.83 0.45
C LEU A 217 -35.29 12.39 -0.98
N PRO A 218 -34.98 11.56 -2.00
CA PRO A 218 -35.07 11.96 -3.40
C PRO A 218 -36.48 12.43 -3.78
N LYS A 219 -36.59 13.36 -4.73
CA LYS A 219 -37.89 13.95 -5.12
C LYS A 219 -38.94 12.92 -5.54
N TRP A 220 -38.52 11.85 -6.22
CA TRP A 220 -39.43 10.80 -6.70
C TRP A 220 -40.16 10.07 -5.57
N THR A 221 -39.64 10.10 -4.35
CA THR A 221 -40.23 9.38 -3.21
C THR A 221 -41.57 9.96 -2.74
N GLY A 222 -41.84 11.24 -3.03
CA GLY A 222 -42.96 11.99 -2.43
C GLY A 222 -44.33 11.31 -2.56
N ASP A 223 -44.63 10.74 -3.73
CA ASP A 223 -45.91 10.08 -4.00
C ASP A 223 -46.07 8.69 -3.35
N PHE A 224 -45.02 8.16 -2.75
CA PHE A 224 -44.95 6.82 -2.16
C PHE A 224 -44.91 6.85 -0.62
N ILE A 225 -44.67 8.00 0.00
CA ILE A 225 -44.50 8.13 1.44
C ILE A 225 -45.82 7.82 2.15
N VAL A 226 -45.74 6.96 3.16
CA VAL A 226 -46.79 6.67 4.15
C VAL A 226 -46.26 6.93 5.54
N ASN A 227 -47.15 7.11 6.51
CA ASN A 227 -46.83 7.29 7.93
C ASN A 227 -47.58 6.28 8.80
N ASN A 228 -47.30 6.26 10.10
CA ASN A 228 -47.89 5.32 11.06
C ASN A 228 -49.43 5.37 11.14
N GLN A 229 -50.08 6.42 10.65
CA GLN A 229 -51.54 6.60 10.64
C GLN A 229 -52.17 6.35 9.26
N SER A 230 -51.37 6.04 8.24
CA SER A 230 -51.86 5.81 6.88
C SER A 230 -52.63 4.50 6.76
N SER A 231 -53.52 4.41 5.77
CA SER A 231 -54.09 3.11 5.38
C SER A 231 -53.04 2.29 4.64
N TYR A 232 -52.88 1.04 5.06
CA TYR A 232 -51.99 0.05 4.41
C TYR A 232 -52.77 -0.91 3.49
N GLU A 233 -54.03 -0.61 3.19
CA GLU A 233 -54.83 -1.38 2.24
C GLU A 233 -54.21 -1.32 0.83
N GLY A 234 -54.04 -2.48 0.20
CA GLY A 234 -53.43 -2.60 -1.13
C GLY A 234 -51.90 -2.41 -1.17
N VAL A 235 -51.24 -2.19 -0.02
CA VAL A 235 -49.77 -2.13 0.06
C VAL A 235 -49.20 -3.55 0.04
N ARG A 236 -48.46 -3.88 -1.02
CA ARG A 236 -47.81 -5.19 -1.21
C ARG A 236 -46.31 -5.15 -0.93
N TYR A 237 -45.67 -4.00 -1.14
CA TYR A 237 -44.23 -3.82 -0.97
C TYR A 237 -43.99 -2.56 -0.15
N LEU A 238 -43.32 -2.68 0.99
CA LEU A 238 -43.02 -1.55 1.85
C LEU A 238 -41.51 -1.40 2.02
N LEU A 239 -40.96 -0.31 1.47
CA LEU A 239 -39.57 0.09 1.68
C LEU A 239 -39.45 0.79 3.03
N THR A 240 -38.75 0.16 3.99
CA THR A 240 -38.52 0.74 5.31
C THR A 240 -37.27 0.17 5.98
N PHE A 241 -36.54 1.02 6.69
CA PHE A 241 -35.39 0.65 7.52
C PHE A 241 -35.69 0.73 9.02
N LEU A 242 -36.95 0.97 9.39
CA LEU A 242 -37.38 0.97 10.77
C LEU A 242 -37.15 -0.40 11.40
N PRO A 243 -36.75 -0.45 12.69
CA PRO A 243 -36.74 -1.71 13.42
C PRO A 243 -38.11 -2.36 13.39
N PHE A 244 -38.17 -3.68 13.20
CA PHE A 244 -39.44 -4.42 13.11
C PHE A 244 -40.35 -4.14 14.31
N SER A 245 -39.77 -4.10 15.51
CA SER A 245 -40.49 -3.76 16.76
C SER A 245 -41.20 -2.40 16.73
N ASN A 246 -40.71 -1.45 15.94
CA ASN A 246 -41.23 -0.09 15.82
C ASN A 246 -42.22 0.08 14.65
N LEU A 247 -42.46 -0.95 13.85
CA LEU A 247 -43.43 -0.89 12.76
C LEU A 247 -44.88 -0.80 13.30
N PRO A 248 -45.81 -0.16 12.58
CA PRO A 248 -47.22 -0.19 12.93
C PRO A 248 -47.76 -1.62 13.03
N ASP A 249 -48.63 -1.90 14.00
CA ASP A 249 -49.18 -3.26 14.22
C ASP A 249 -49.84 -3.84 12.97
N THR A 250 -50.52 -3.01 12.19
CA THR A 250 -51.11 -3.42 10.90
C THR A 250 -50.05 -3.91 9.91
N VAL A 251 -48.91 -3.23 9.83
CA VAL A 251 -47.79 -3.64 8.96
C VAL A 251 -47.21 -4.97 9.43
N LYS A 252 -46.98 -5.12 10.75
CA LYS A 252 -46.50 -6.38 11.34
C LYS A 252 -47.43 -7.54 11.01
N GLN A 253 -48.74 -7.37 11.18
CA GLN A 253 -49.75 -8.39 10.87
C GLN A 253 -49.78 -8.75 9.37
N LEU A 254 -49.73 -7.75 8.48
CA LEU A 254 -49.71 -7.99 7.04
C LEU A 254 -48.46 -8.74 6.60
N TYR A 255 -47.31 -8.38 7.16
CA TYR A 255 -46.04 -9.05 6.90
C TYR A 255 -46.04 -10.50 7.41
N LEU A 256 -46.39 -10.71 8.68
CA LEU A 256 -46.41 -12.06 9.28
C LEU A 256 -47.45 -12.99 8.63
N SER A 257 -48.51 -12.44 8.04
CA SER A 257 -49.51 -13.20 7.26
C SER A 257 -49.14 -13.40 5.79
N GLY A 258 -47.99 -12.88 5.34
CA GLY A 258 -47.49 -13.00 3.96
C GLY A 258 -48.23 -12.17 2.91
N LYS A 259 -48.99 -11.16 3.34
CA LYS A 259 -49.73 -10.23 2.46
C LYS A 259 -48.90 -9.02 2.03
N LEU A 260 -47.80 -8.75 2.72
CA LEU A 260 -46.90 -7.62 2.49
C LEU A 260 -45.45 -8.09 2.58
N ALA A 261 -44.61 -7.66 1.64
CA ALA A 261 -43.17 -7.83 1.71
C ALA A 261 -42.48 -6.57 2.23
N LEU A 262 -41.54 -6.74 3.15
CA LEU A 262 -40.68 -5.66 3.65
C LEU A 262 -39.39 -5.61 2.82
N LEU A 263 -39.02 -4.40 2.39
CA LEU A 263 -37.81 -4.14 1.63
C LEU A 263 -36.92 -3.18 2.45
N PRO A 264 -35.78 -3.62 3.00
CA PRO A 264 -35.26 -4.99 2.99
C PRO A 264 -35.96 -5.90 4.02
N PHE A 265 -35.72 -7.21 3.89
CA PHE A 265 -36.05 -8.23 4.88
C PHE A 265 -35.49 -7.82 6.26
N PRO A 266 -36.30 -7.78 7.35
CA PRO A 266 -35.84 -7.30 8.65
C PRO A 266 -34.65 -8.05 9.24
N GLY A 267 -34.53 -9.36 8.95
CA GLY A 267 -33.39 -10.18 9.39
C GLY A 267 -32.06 -9.75 8.78
N SER A 268 -32.07 -9.04 7.65
CA SER A 268 -30.85 -8.45 7.08
C SER A 268 -30.39 -7.18 7.82
N LEU A 269 -31.25 -6.58 8.64
CA LEU A 269 -30.97 -5.34 9.38
C LEU A 269 -30.47 -5.56 10.82
N VAL A 270 -30.46 -6.82 11.30
CA VAL A 270 -30.11 -7.16 12.69
C VAL A 270 -28.74 -6.66 13.13
N PHE A 271 -27.80 -6.53 12.20
CA PHE A 271 -26.43 -6.09 12.45
C PHE A 271 -26.35 -4.69 13.08
N TRP A 272 -27.23 -3.77 12.64
CA TRP A 272 -27.30 -2.41 13.19
C TRP A 272 -28.09 -2.34 14.50
N GLY A 273 -28.78 -3.41 14.87
CA GLY A 273 -29.55 -3.56 16.10
C GLY A 273 -28.83 -4.26 17.25
N MET A 274 -27.66 -4.88 17.03
CA MET A 274 -27.00 -5.73 18.03
C MET A 274 -26.62 -4.95 19.29
N PRO A 275 -27.24 -5.23 20.46
CA PRO A 275 -27.03 -4.42 21.67
C PRO A 275 -25.58 -4.46 22.19
N THR A 276 -24.91 -5.58 22.00
CA THR A 276 -23.51 -5.80 22.38
C THR A 276 -22.54 -4.83 21.69
N TYR A 277 -22.63 -4.70 20.37
CA TYR A 277 -21.77 -3.78 19.61
C TYR A 277 -22.22 -2.33 19.73
N ARG A 278 -23.52 -2.07 19.95
CA ARG A 278 -24.01 -0.74 20.35
C ARG A 278 -23.43 -0.29 21.69
N LYS A 279 -23.25 -1.22 22.64
CA LYS A 279 -22.55 -0.95 23.90
C LYS A 279 -21.06 -0.65 23.65
N LEU A 280 -20.37 -1.48 22.85
CA LEU A 280 -18.96 -1.25 22.53
C LEU A 280 -18.73 0.09 21.81
N ARG A 281 -19.71 0.57 21.02
CA ARG A 281 -19.66 1.85 20.29
C ARG A 281 -19.32 3.05 21.17
N TYR A 282 -19.71 3.04 22.45
CA TYR A 282 -19.42 4.13 23.38
C TYR A 282 -17.92 4.31 23.68
N GLU A 283 -17.14 3.22 23.59
CA GLU A 283 -15.68 3.25 23.81
C GLU A 283 -14.91 3.15 22.47
N LEU A 284 -15.52 2.53 21.46
CA LEU A 284 -14.95 2.35 20.12
C LEU A 284 -15.97 2.83 19.06
N PRO A 285 -15.91 4.09 18.60
CA PRO A 285 -16.93 4.67 17.72
C PRO A 285 -17.29 3.83 16.48
N MET A 286 -16.30 3.16 15.89
CA MET A 286 -16.46 2.30 14.69
C MET A 286 -16.88 0.86 14.99
N ALA A 287 -17.32 0.54 16.21
CA ALA A 287 -17.69 -0.84 16.62
C ALA A 287 -18.85 -1.43 15.81
N MET A 288 -19.72 -0.58 15.23
CA MET A 288 -20.85 -1.03 14.41
C MET A 288 -20.45 -1.64 13.06
N GLN A 289 -19.17 -1.58 12.69
CA GLN A 289 -18.64 -2.30 11.52
C GLN A 289 -18.47 -3.80 11.79
N ILE A 290 -18.08 -4.17 13.02
CA ILE A 290 -17.71 -5.54 13.43
C ILE A 290 -18.80 -6.60 13.14
N PRO A 291 -20.10 -6.33 13.38
CA PRO A 291 -21.17 -7.29 13.18
C PRO A 291 -21.20 -8.00 11.81
N LEU A 292 -20.89 -7.28 10.73
CA LEU A 292 -20.84 -7.85 9.38
C LEU A 292 -19.46 -8.42 9.05
N LEU A 293 -18.37 -7.82 9.55
CA LEU A 293 -17.01 -8.30 9.30
C LEU A 293 -16.83 -9.77 9.76
N LYS A 294 -17.38 -10.13 10.93
CA LYS A 294 -17.28 -11.49 11.49
C LYS A 294 -17.99 -12.58 10.68
N LEU A 295 -18.79 -12.21 9.69
CA LEU A 295 -19.48 -13.14 8.79
C LEU A 295 -18.64 -13.50 7.56
N VAL A 296 -17.48 -12.86 7.38
CA VAL A 296 -16.67 -13.01 6.19
C VAL A 296 -15.32 -13.58 6.58
N SER A 297 -14.93 -14.63 5.88
CA SER A 297 -13.62 -15.26 6.09
C SER A 297 -12.48 -14.32 5.68
N ARG A 298 -11.33 -14.42 6.38
CA ARG A 298 -10.12 -13.68 6.01
C ARG A 298 -9.77 -13.93 4.55
N HIS A 299 -9.43 -12.88 3.82
CA HIS A 299 -9.03 -12.95 2.42
C HIS A 299 -7.92 -11.92 2.16
N SER A 300 -6.80 -12.37 1.60
CA SER A 300 -5.67 -11.54 1.16
C SER A 300 -5.33 -11.71 -0.33
N GLY A 301 -6.05 -12.59 -1.05
CA GLY A 301 -5.74 -12.95 -2.43
C GLY A 301 -5.97 -11.83 -3.46
N HIS A 302 -5.43 -12.05 -4.66
CA HIS A 302 -5.75 -11.20 -5.81
C HIS A 302 -7.18 -11.47 -6.32
N GLY A 303 -7.79 -10.50 -7.02
CA GLY A 303 -9.13 -10.68 -7.61
C GLY A 303 -10.31 -10.44 -6.65
N GLY A 304 -10.14 -9.60 -5.62
CA GLY A 304 -11.20 -9.28 -4.68
C GLY A 304 -10.77 -8.28 -3.59
N LEU A 305 -11.70 -8.03 -2.65
CA LEU A 305 -11.49 -7.18 -1.49
C LEU A 305 -10.64 -7.88 -0.42
N ARG A 306 -9.76 -7.13 0.23
CA ARG A 306 -9.07 -7.61 1.43
C ARG A 306 -10.07 -7.71 2.59
N VAL A 307 -10.03 -8.81 3.34
CA VAL A 307 -10.85 -9.03 4.53
C VAL A 307 -9.95 -9.37 5.71
N PRO A 308 -9.81 -8.49 6.71
CA PRO A 308 -9.06 -8.77 7.92
C PRO A 308 -9.69 -9.88 8.77
N GLN A 309 -8.87 -10.61 9.52
CA GLN A 309 -9.36 -11.62 10.46
C GLN A 309 -10.03 -10.96 11.67
N SER A 310 -11.16 -11.52 12.10
CA SER A 310 -11.84 -11.16 13.34
C SER A 310 -12.42 -12.42 13.99
N GLY A 311 -12.72 -12.37 15.29
CA GLY A 311 -13.27 -13.51 16.00
C GLY A 311 -13.18 -13.38 17.51
N TRP A 312 -13.20 -14.53 18.19
CA TRP A 312 -12.96 -14.63 19.62
C TRP A 312 -11.63 -15.33 19.90
N LEU A 313 -10.87 -14.78 20.84
CA LEU A 313 -9.65 -15.33 21.41
C LEU A 313 -9.98 -15.91 22.79
N HIS A 314 -9.57 -17.15 23.03
CA HIS A 314 -9.72 -17.83 24.31
C HIS A 314 -8.34 -18.25 24.86
N GLU A 315 -7.92 -17.61 25.95
CA GLU A 315 -6.70 -17.94 26.68
C GLU A 315 -7.05 -18.80 27.91
N HIS A 316 -6.54 -20.04 27.95
CA HIS A 316 -6.91 -21.02 28.95
C HIS A 316 -6.06 -20.86 30.22
N ARG A 317 -6.71 -20.81 31.39
CA ARG A 317 -6.04 -20.98 32.69
C ARG A 317 -6.83 -21.94 33.60
N PRO A 318 -6.15 -22.77 34.41
CA PRO A 318 -6.81 -23.63 35.40
C PRO A 318 -7.74 -22.82 36.30
N GLY A 319 -9.02 -23.19 36.38
CA GLY A 319 -10.04 -22.50 37.19
C GLY A 319 -10.92 -21.49 36.44
N ASN A 320 -10.58 -21.12 35.20
CA ASN A 320 -11.43 -20.28 34.34
C ASN A 320 -12.18 -21.15 33.32
N HIS A 321 -13.42 -21.53 33.64
CA HIS A 321 -14.32 -22.18 32.69
C HIS A 321 -15.11 -21.11 31.91
N ASN A 322 -14.73 -20.88 30.65
CA ASN A 322 -15.49 -20.03 29.73
C ASN A 322 -16.08 -20.87 28.61
N ASP A 323 -17.37 -21.16 28.71
CA ASP A 323 -18.09 -21.83 27.62
C ASP A 323 -18.29 -20.85 26.46
N ILE A 324 -17.70 -21.12 25.30
CA ILE A 324 -17.99 -20.47 24.01
C ILE A 324 -18.12 -21.55 22.94
N GLN A 325 -18.98 -21.30 21.95
CA GLN A 325 -19.06 -22.17 20.78
C GLN A 325 -17.72 -22.20 20.04
N HIS A 326 -17.19 -23.41 19.83
CA HIS A 326 -15.86 -23.61 19.28
C HIS A 326 -15.67 -22.90 17.92
N ASP A 327 -16.70 -22.88 17.09
CA ASP A 327 -16.69 -22.25 15.75
C ASP A 327 -16.48 -20.72 15.77
N LEU A 328 -16.71 -20.07 16.91
CA LEU A 328 -16.47 -18.63 17.08
C LEU A 328 -15.02 -18.31 17.49
N VAL A 329 -14.29 -19.31 18.01
CA VAL A 329 -12.94 -19.14 18.53
C VAL A 329 -11.93 -19.29 17.40
N ASN A 330 -11.07 -18.29 17.28
CA ASN A 330 -9.96 -18.30 16.34
C ASN A 330 -8.68 -17.85 17.05
N ASN A 331 -8.01 -18.83 17.67
CA ASN A 331 -6.81 -18.63 18.49
C ASN A 331 -5.50 -18.62 17.69
N THR A 332 -5.58 -18.74 16.38
CA THR A 332 -4.41 -18.83 15.51
C THR A 332 -4.40 -17.72 14.48
N TYR A 333 -3.22 -17.41 13.98
CA TYR A 333 -3.05 -16.46 12.91
C TYR A 333 -2.02 -17.00 11.91
N HIS A 334 -2.39 -16.97 10.64
CA HIS A 334 -1.45 -17.22 9.56
C HIS A 334 -0.63 -15.96 9.34
N ARG A 335 0.63 -16.00 9.79
CA ARG A 335 1.57 -14.89 9.58
C ARG A 335 2.09 -14.88 8.15
N THR A 336 2.07 -13.68 7.59
CA THR A 336 2.79 -13.33 6.39
C THR A 336 3.90 -12.38 6.82
N HIS A 337 5.01 -12.39 6.09
CA HIS A 337 6.06 -11.39 6.29
C HIS A 337 6.53 -10.86 4.95
N ARG A 338 7.15 -9.68 5.03
CA ARG A 338 7.64 -8.86 3.91
C ARG A 338 8.51 -9.64 2.92
N TRP A 339 9.34 -10.54 3.45
CA TRP A 339 10.31 -11.35 2.71
C TRP A 339 9.80 -12.74 2.28
N GLN A 340 8.50 -13.02 2.42
CA GLN A 340 7.94 -14.23 1.85
C GLN A 340 8.04 -14.18 0.33
N ARG A 341 8.57 -15.26 -0.25
CA ARG A 341 8.73 -15.47 -1.70
C ARG A 341 7.38 -15.71 -2.38
N VAL A 342 6.56 -14.66 -2.44
CA VAL A 342 5.21 -14.63 -3.02
C VAL A 342 5.11 -13.40 -3.92
N HIS A 343 4.79 -13.59 -5.20
CA HIS A 343 4.64 -12.48 -6.15
C HIS A 343 3.45 -11.58 -5.80
N VAL A 344 3.47 -10.33 -6.27
CA VAL A 344 2.46 -9.31 -5.92
C VAL A 344 1.01 -9.73 -6.24
N HIS A 345 0.83 -10.62 -7.23
CA HIS A 345 -0.46 -11.15 -7.70
C HIS A 345 -0.82 -12.54 -7.15
N GLU A 346 0.03 -13.15 -6.32
CA GLU A 346 -0.22 -14.45 -5.70
C GLU A 346 -0.96 -14.29 -4.37
N ASP A 347 -1.79 -15.28 -4.03
CA ASP A 347 -2.44 -15.35 -2.71
C ASP A 347 -1.46 -15.95 -1.69
N GLU A 348 -0.92 -15.08 -0.85
CA GLU A 348 -0.02 -15.43 0.24
C GLU A 348 -0.62 -16.42 1.24
N LEU A 349 -1.95 -16.45 1.38
CA LEU A 349 -2.61 -17.39 2.29
C LEU A 349 -2.52 -18.85 1.80
N LEU A 350 -2.18 -19.04 0.52
CA LEU A 350 -1.94 -20.36 -0.08
C LEU A 350 -0.48 -20.83 0.05
N SER A 351 0.44 -19.97 0.52
CA SER A 351 1.86 -20.31 0.73
C SER A 351 2.10 -21.10 2.03
N HIS A 352 3.24 -21.82 2.14
CA HIS A 352 3.55 -22.73 3.25
C HIS A 352 3.44 -22.05 4.64
N PRO A 353 2.45 -22.40 5.47
CA PRO A 353 2.03 -21.54 6.56
C PRO A 353 2.82 -21.73 7.87
N ARG A 354 3.29 -20.63 8.48
CA ARG A 354 3.62 -20.60 9.91
C ARG A 354 2.40 -20.15 10.71
N VAL A 355 1.56 -21.12 11.09
CA VAL A 355 0.40 -20.87 11.95
C VAL A 355 0.91 -20.65 13.38
N ALA A 356 0.72 -19.44 13.90
CA ALA A 356 1.15 -19.08 15.25
C ALA A 356 -0.04 -18.83 16.18
N ASN A 357 0.17 -19.05 17.47
CA ASN A 357 -0.79 -18.68 18.51
C ASN A 357 -0.99 -17.16 18.51
N LEU A 358 -2.24 -16.70 18.56
CA LEU A 358 -2.59 -15.29 18.42
C LEU A 358 -1.96 -14.40 19.51
N ASN A 359 -1.84 -14.86 20.76
CA ASN A 359 -1.17 -14.09 21.81
C ASN A 359 0.31 -13.85 21.49
N LYS A 360 1.01 -14.87 21.00
CA LYS A 360 2.39 -14.70 20.52
C LYS A 360 2.46 -13.70 19.36
N VAL A 361 1.53 -13.77 18.42
CA VAL A 361 1.47 -12.86 17.26
C VAL A 361 1.25 -11.41 17.68
N LEU A 362 0.41 -11.18 18.69
CA LEU A 362 0.05 -9.84 19.14
C LEU A 362 1.19 -9.16 19.92
N PHE A 363 1.90 -9.89 20.80
CA PHE A 363 2.77 -9.26 21.80
C PHE A 363 4.23 -9.71 21.80
N SER A 364 4.56 -10.90 21.29
CA SER A 364 5.88 -11.51 21.55
C SER A 364 7.03 -10.82 20.80
N THR A 365 8.02 -10.36 21.56
CA THR A 365 9.34 -9.91 21.07
C THR A 365 10.44 -10.98 21.24
N GLU A 366 10.05 -12.22 21.57
CA GLU A 366 11.00 -13.33 21.67
C GLU A 366 11.57 -13.71 20.30
N LEU A 367 12.85 -14.07 20.25
CA LEU A 367 13.56 -14.39 19.00
C LEU A 367 12.92 -15.55 18.23
N ASP A 368 12.34 -16.54 18.92
CA ASP A 368 11.63 -17.68 18.29
C ASP A 368 10.37 -17.24 17.55
N SER A 369 9.72 -16.19 18.08
CA SER A 369 8.44 -15.66 17.66
C SER A 369 8.64 -14.63 16.55
N MET A 370 9.67 -13.80 16.62
CA MET A 370 10.04 -12.85 15.57
C MET A 370 10.72 -13.54 14.38
N GLY A 371 11.46 -14.63 14.64
CA GLY A 371 12.30 -15.21 13.59
C GLY A 371 13.34 -14.19 13.09
N LEU A 372 13.51 -14.10 11.78
CA LEU A 372 14.27 -13.01 11.15
C LEU A 372 13.42 -11.80 10.78
N TYR A 373 12.10 -11.90 10.66
CA TYR A 373 11.31 -10.91 9.89
C TYR A 373 9.93 -10.56 10.48
N ASP A 374 9.44 -11.32 11.46
CA ASP A 374 8.14 -11.07 12.06
C ASP A 374 8.21 -10.03 13.19
N LYS A 375 7.07 -9.41 13.48
CA LYS A 375 6.91 -8.42 14.54
C LYS A 375 5.63 -8.63 15.36
N PRO A 376 5.54 -8.11 16.60
CA PRO A 376 4.28 -7.99 17.31
C PRO A 376 3.22 -7.21 16.51
N MET A 377 1.97 -7.66 16.52
CA MET A 377 0.91 -7.10 15.68
C MET A 377 -0.21 -6.39 16.45
N VAL A 378 -0.10 -6.16 17.77
CA VAL A 378 -1.20 -5.55 18.54
C VAL A 378 -1.59 -4.16 18.05
N ARG A 379 -0.66 -3.37 17.49
CA ARG A 379 -0.95 -2.06 16.87
C ARG A 379 -1.95 -2.18 15.71
N ASN A 380 -2.05 -3.35 15.09
CA ASN A 380 -2.98 -3.67 14.01
C ASN A 380 -4.22 -4.42 14.53
N CYS A 381 -4.53 -4.36 15.83
CA CYS A 381 -5.62 -5.12 16.45
C CYS A 381 -6.44 -4.27 17.43
N GLN A 382 -7.74 -4.54 17.50
CA GLN A 382 -8.62 -4.00 18.54
C GLN A 382 -9.18 -5.17 19.34
N ILE A 383 -9.14 -5.07 20.67
CA ILE A 383 -9.51 -6.17 21.58
C ILE A 383 -10.50 -5.67 22.63
N TRP A 384 -11.51 -6.47 22.93
CA TRP A 384 -12.52 -6.19 23.96
C TRP A 384 -12.81 -7.44 24.80
N THR A 385 -13.34 -7.23 26.00
CA THR A 385 -13.76 -8.31 26.91
C THR A 385 -15.01 -9.02 26.40
N ARG A 386 -15.32 -10.22 26.93
CA ARG A 386 -16.64 -10.89 26.76
C ARG A 386 -17.86 -9.98 26.94
N ASP A 387 -17.79 -9.02 27.87
CA ASP A 387 -18.87 -8.08 28.16
C ASP A 387 -18.88 -6.81 27.28
N PHE A 388 -18.12 -6.80 26.17
CA PHE A 388 -18.02 -5.69 25.22
C PHE A 388 -17.51 -4.37 25.83
N LYS A 389 -16.51 -4.46 26.72
CA LYS A 389 -15.69 -3.33 27.18
C LYS A 389 -14.37 -3.31 26.41
N LEU A 390 -13.93 -2.14 25.94
CA LEU A 390 -12.70 -2.03 25.17
C LEU A 390 -11.50 -2.31 26.07
N LEU A 391 -10.56 -3.14 25.59
CA LEU A 391 -9.26 -3.34 26.23
C LEU A 391 -8.18 -2.50 25.54
N ILE A 392 -8.16 -2.52 24.20
CA ILE A 392 -7.20 -1.74 23.41
C ILE A 392 -7.77 -1.36 22.05
N ASP A 393 -7.51 -0.11 21.66
CA ASP A 393 -7.58 0.37 20.27
C ASP A 393 -6.14 0.44 19.74
N GLY A 394 -5.63 -0.68 19.19
CA GLY A 394 -4.23 -0.84 18.80
C GLY A 394 -3.66 0.30 17.95
N PRO A 395 -4.37 0.77 16.90
CA PRO A 395 -3.90 1.87 16.07
C PRO A 395 -3.58 3.17 16.84
N ARG A 396 -4.21 3.39 17.99
CA ARG A 396 -4.02 4.56 18.86
C ARG A 396 -3.28 4.24 20.17
N ALA A 397 -2.89 2.99 20.37
CA ALA A 397 -2.22 2.56 21.59
C ALA A 397 -0.77 3.06 21.64
N ASN A 398 -0.25 3.18 22.86
CA ASN A 398 1.16 3.37 23.14
C ASN A 398 1.71 2.13 23.89
N SER A 399 3.02 2.08 24.08
CA SER A 399 3.71 0.99 24.80
C SER A 399 3.09 0.66 26.17
N HIS A 400 2.66 1.67 26.94
CA HIS A 400 2.01 1.45 28.24
C HIS A 400 0.66 0.73 28.12
N ALA A 401 -0.18 1.16 27.17
CA ALA A 401 -1.47 0.51 26.92
C ALA A 401 -1.28 -0.94 26.45
N ILE A 402 -0.26 -1.18 25.60
CA ILE A 402 0.09 -2.51 25.09
C ILE A 402 0.47 -3.45 26.25
N ALA A 403 1.41 -3.05 27.10
CA ALA A 403 1.88 -3.87 28.23
C ALA A 403 0.76 -4.22 29.23
N LYS A 404 -0.17 -3.28 29.46
CA LYS A 404 -1.33 -3.50 30.33
C LYS A 404 -2.28 -4.56 29.76
N VAL A 405 -2.51 -4.53 28.45
CA VAL A 405 -3.40 -5.48 27.78
C VAL A 405 -2.75 -6.85 27.70
N GLU A 406 -1.46 -6.93 27.41
CA GLU A 406 -0.69 -8.17 27.47
C GLU A 406 -0.83 -8.85 28.84
N THR A 407 -0.64 -8.09 29.93
CA THR A 407 -0.83 -8.59 31.30
C THR A 407 -2.25 -9.11 31.53
N THR A 408 -3.25 -8.41 31.00
CA THR A 408 -4.68 -8.78 31.14
C THR A 408 -5.01 -10.07 30.40
N LEU A 409 -4.59 -10.19 29.14
CA LEU A 409 -4.78 -11.41 28.34
C LEU A 409 -4.02 -12.59 28.96
N GLY A 410 -2.83 -12.31 29.49
CA GLY A 410 -2.02 -13.27 30.23
C GLY A 410 -2.81 -13.97 31.33
N GLN A 411 -3.70 -13.28 32.05
CA GLN A 411 -4.52 -13.83 33.16
C GLN A 411 -5.58 -14.86 32.71
N GLY A 412 -5.77 -15.09 31.41
CA GLY A 412 -6.76 -16.01 30.87
C GLY A 412 -8.14 -15.37 30.74
N GLY A 413 -8.95 -15.88 29.81
CA GLY A 413 -10.28 -15.34 29.55
C GLY A 413 -10.73 -15.43 28.10
N LEU A 414 -11.91 -14.89 27.84
CA LEU A 414 -12.52 -14.80 26.52
C LEU A 414 -12.57 -13.34 26.05
N PHE A 415 -11.96 -13.08 24.90
CA PHE A 415 -11.77 -11.74 24.35
C PHE A 415 -12.23 -11.70 22.89
N GLY A 416 -13.01 -10.69 22.52
CA GLY A 416 -13.30 -10.45 21.11
C GLY A 416 -12.18 -9.62 20.49
N TYR A 417 -11.87 -9.88 19.23
CA TYR A 417 -10.85 -9.11 18.53
C TYR A 417 -11.18 -8.89 17.05
N ARG A 418 -10.60 -7.85 16.47
CA ARG A 418 -10.45 -7.70 15.02
C ARG A 418 -9.07 -7.17 14.67
N PHE A 419 -8.47 -7.72 13.64
CA PHE A 419 -7.37 -7.04 12.97
C PHE A 419 -7.92 -5.84 12.18
N MET A 420 -7.20 -4.73 12.25
CA MET A 420 -7.55 -3.49 11.58
C MET A 420 -6.27 -2.85 11.05
N PHE A 421 -6.23 -2.64 9.75
CA PHE A 421 -5.20 -1.85 9.09
C PHE A 421 -5.75 -0.44 8.88
N PRO A 422 -4.95 0.62 9.06
CA PRO A 422 -5.45 1.99 9.00
C PRO A 422 -6.12 2.33 7.67
N ALA A 423 -7.27 3.01 7.75
CA ALA A 423 -8.01 3.48 6.58
C ALA A 423 -7.22 4.55 5.82
N MET A 424 -7.52 4.74 4.54
CA MET A 424 -6.88 5.74 3.71
C MET A 424 -7.14 7.15 4.25
N ARG A 425 -6.15 8.02 4.12
CA ARG A 425 -6.25 9.39 4.64
C ARG A 425 -6.07 10.46 3.56
N VAL A 426 -6.85 11.52 3.71
CA VAL A 426 -6.66 12.82 3.03
C VAL A 426 -6.52 13.88 4.11
N GLY A 427 -5.37 14.53 4.18
CA GLY A 427 -5.05 15.41 5.31
C GLY A 427 -5.11 14.66 6.65
N LYS A 428 -5.90 15.18 7.60
CA LYS A 428 -6.15 14.55 8.92
C LYS A 428 -7.31 13.56 8.92
N HIS A 429 -7.99 13.37 7.78
CA HIS A 429 -9.26 12.67 7.75
C HIS A 429 -9.11 11.24 7.22
N GLU A 430 -9.66 10.26 7.94
CA GLU A 430 -9.87 8.90 7.46
C GLU A 430 -11.11 8.86 6.58
N VAL A 431 -11.00 8.23 5.41
CA VAL A 431 -12.08 8.18 4.41
C VAL A 431 -12.61 6.77 4.27
N TYR A 432 -13.93 6.63 4.41
CA TYR A 432 -14.64 5.37 4.24
C TYR A 432 -15.65 5.51 3.11
N TRP A 433 -15.69 4.54 2.23
CA TRP A 433 -16.76 4.37 1.25
C TRP A 433 -17.85 3.50 1.84
N HIS A 434 -19.02 4.09 2.07
CA HIS A 434 -20.22 3.35 2.40
C HIS A 434 -20.94 2.94 1.12
N ARG A 435 -20.75 1.68 0.73
CA ARG A 435 -21.30 1.13 -0.52
C ARG A 435 -22.36 0.07 -0.20
N PRO A 436 -23.64 0.29 -0.56
CA PRO A 436 -24.65 -0.74 -0.47
C PRO A 436 -24.41 -1.83 -1.51
N VAL A 437 -24.63 -3.07 -1.11
CA VAL A 437 -24.82 -4.19 -2.03
C VAL A 437 -26.21 -4.75 -1.84
N VAL A 438 -26.93 -4.92 -2.94
CA VAL A 438 -28.27 -5.49 -2.92
C VAL A 438 -28.18 -6.96 -3.29
N ALA A 439 -28.83 -7.81 -2.50
CA ALA A 439 -28.94 -9.24 -2.77
C ALA A 439 -30.34 -9.76 -2.46
N TYR A 440 -30.80 -10.75 -3.21
CA TYR A 440 -32.13 -11.37 -3.03
C TYR A 440 -32.20 -12.71 -3.75
N HIS A 441 -33.20 -13.52 -3.44
CA HIS A 441 -33.47 -14.77 -4.15
C HIS A 441 -34.32 -14.50 -5.39
N LEU A 442 -33.91 -15.06 -6.53
CA LEU A 442 -34.71 -15.09 -7.74
C LEU A 442 -35.99 -15.90 -7.51
N GLN A 443 -37.13 -15.36 -7.93
CA GLN A 443 -38.39 -16.09 -7.79
C GLN A 443 -38.39 -17.41 -8.58
N GLU A 444 -37.77 -17.42 -9.77
CA GLU A 444 -37.82 -18.55 -10.68
C GLU A 444 -36.94 -19.72 -10.24
N THR A 445 -35.74 -19.43 -9.71
CA THR A 445 -34.71 -20.44 -9.43
C THR A 445 -34.41 -20.62 -7.94
N GLY A 446 -34.76 -19.64 -7.10
CA GLY A 446 -34.35 -19.59 -5.70
C GLY A 446 -32.88 -19.24 -5.49
N GLU A 447 -32.10 -19.02 -6.56
CA GLU A 447 -30.70 -18.64 -6.48
C GLU A 447 -30.53 -17.21 -5.99
N THR A 448 -29.44 -16.94 -5.25
CA THR A 448 -29.10 -15.60 -4.81
C THR A 448 -28.55 -14.76 -5.97
N LYS A 449 -29.28 -13.71 -6.34
CA LYS A 449 -28.80 -12.64 -7.22
C LYS A 449 -28.16 -11.53 -6.41
N ILE A 450 -27.04 -11.00 -6.89
CA ILE A 450 -26.30 -9.89 -6.28
C ILE A 450 -26.15 -8.77 -7.30
N LEU A 451 -26.45 -7.53 -6.87
CA LEU A 451 -26.32 -6.33 -7.69
C LEU A 451 -25.15 -5.47 -7.19
N SER A 452 -23.92 -5.86 -7.56
CA SER A 452 -22.66 -5.26 -7.08
C SER A 452 -22.42 -3.81 -7.52
N GLU A 453 -23.07 -3.34 -8.60
CA GLU A 453 -22.93 -1.98 -9.16
C GLU A 453 -24.19 -1.11 -9.09
N SER A 454 -25.28 -1.62 -8.52
CA SER A 454 -26.58 -0.94 -8.62
C SER A 454 -26.67 0.36 -7.81
N LEU A 455 -26.02 0.40 -6.65
CA LEU A 455 -26.01 1.54 -5.75
C LEU A 455 -24.57 1.83 -5.33
N LEU A 456 -24.11 3.06 -5.56
CA LEU A 456 -22.74 3.45 -5.21
C LEU A 456 -22.63 4.02 -3.79
N GLY A 457 -23.73 4.35 -3.12
CA GLY A 457 -23.68 5.04 -1.83
C GLY A 457 -22.88 6.34 -1.90
N TYR A 458 -22.07 6.57 -0.87
CA TYR A 458 -21.30 7.79 -0.71
C TYR A 458 -20.06 7.53 0.14
N MET A 459 -19.10 8.44 0.08
CA MET A 459 -17.93 8.42 0.94
C MET A 459 -18.09 9.44 2.05
N VAL A 460 -17.57 9.08 3.21
CA VAL A 460 -17.49 9.95 4.38
C VAL A 460 -16.04 10.09 4.80
N ALA A 461 -15.72 11.25 5.36
CA ALA A 461 -14.44 11.49 5.99
C ALA A 461 -14.63 12.00 7.42
N TYR A 462 -13.85 11.44 8.34
CA TYR A 462 -13.85 11.80 9.75
C TYR A 462 -12.45 12.24 10.17
N ASP A 463 -12.35 13.18 11.13
CA ASP A 463 -11.06 13.43 11.79
C ASP A 463 -10.56 12.14 12.42
N ALA A 464 -9.32 11.75 12.09
CA ALA A 464 -8.77 10.45 12.46
C ALA A 464 -8.61 10.27 13.99
N ASN A 465 -8.47 11.37 14.73
CA ASN A 465 -8.28 11.33 16.18
C ASN A 465 -9.61 11.42 16.93
N SER A 466 -10.61 12.04 16.31
CA SER A 466 -11.89 12.35 16.95
C SER A 466 -13.06 12.21 15.94
N PRO A 467 -13.42 10.97 15.56
CA PRO A 467 -14.42 10.76 14.52
C PRO A 467 -15.82 11.18 14.98
N ASP A 468 -16.38 12.23 14.35
CA ASP A 468 -17.79 12.59 14.47
C ASP A 468 -18.62 11.84 13.43
N ILE A 469 -19.18 10.71 13.85
CA ILE A 469 -20.03 9.87 13.00
C ILE A 469 -21.31 10.59 12.58
N ALA A 470 -21.83 11.53 13.38
CA ALA A 470 -23.09 12.21 13.08
C ALA A 470 -22.95 13.29 12.01
N ASN A 471 -21.77 13.92 11.91
CA ASN A 471 -21.52 15.03 10.98
C ASN A 471 -20.26 14.80 10.12
N PRO A 472 -20.24 13.76 9.27
CA PRO A 472 -19.11 13.51 8.38
C PRO A 472 -18.94 14.59 7.30
N ILE A 473 -17.75 14.67 6.74
CA ILE A 473 -17.56 15.33 5.44
C ILE A 473 -17.98 14.34 4.35
N GLU A 474 -18.94 14.73 3.50
CA GLU A 474 -19.51 13.86 2.48
C GLU A 474 -18.90 14.07 1.09
N LEU A 475 -18.65 12.98 0.39
CA LEU A 475 -18.18 12.92 -1.00
C LEU A 475 -18.94 11.80 -1.74
N TRP A 476 -18.91 11.80 -3.07
CA TRP A 476 -19.61 10.81 -3.89
C TRP A 476 -18.67 10.17 -4.91
N PRO A 477 -18.70 8.84 -5.06
CA PRO A 477 -17.89 8.14 -6.03
C PRO A 477 -18.23 8.54 -7.48
N ARG A 478 -17.24 8.45 -8.36
CA ARG A 478 -17.31 8.64 -9.81
C ARG A 478 -16.58 7.48 -10.49
N LEU A 479 -17.31 6.50 -10.99
CA LEU A 479 -16.71 5.44 -11.80
C LEU A 479 -16.30 6.02 -13.17
N LEU A 480 -15.03 5.93 -13.55
CA LEU A 480 -14.52 6.57 -14.76
C LEU A 480 -15.11 5.99 -16.06
N ARG A 481 -15.28 4.65 -16.13
CA ARG A 481 -15.91 3.92 -17.25
C ARG A 481 -15.38 4.31 -18.64
N ARG A 482 -14.08 4.59 -18.76
CA ARG A 482 -13.41 4.89 -20.04
C ARG A 482 -13.45 3.65 -20.92
N LYS A 483 -14.03 3.78 -22.11
CA LYS A 483 -14.27 2.68 -23.05
C LYS A 483 -13.00 1.85 -23.32
N THR A 484 -11.89 2.51 -23.65
CA THR A 484 -10.63 1.82 -24.01
C THR A 484 -10.08 1.02 -22.83
N HIS A 485 -10.13 1.58 -21.62
CA HIS A 485 -9.68 0.91 -20.40
C HIS A 485 -10.56 -0.30 -20.05
N LEU A 486 -11.89 -0.16 -20.12
CA LEU A 486 -12.82 -1.26 -19.90
C LEU A 486 -12.59 -2.40 -20.91
N MET A 487 -12.45 -2.06 -22.20
CA MET A 487 -12.15 -3.05 -23.24
C MET A 487 -10.80 -3.75 -22.99
N ALA A 488 -9.78 -3.03 -22.53
CA ALA A 488 -8.50 -3.64 -22.19
C ALA A 488 -8.63 -4.67 -21.03
N ILE A 489 -9.47 -4.40 -20.04
CA ILE A 489 -9.70 -5.30 -18.89
C ILE A 489 -10.59 -6.48 -19.29
N HIS A 490 -11.70 -6.22 -19.99
CA HIS A 490 -12.74 -7.22 -20.27
C HIS A 490 -12.40 -8.08 -21.48
N ASP A 491 -11.76 -7.52 -22.50
CA ASP A 491 -11.67 -8.15 -23.82
C ASP A 491 -10.27 -8.66 -24.17
N ILE A 492 -9.26 -8.42 -23.34
CA ILE A 492 -7.94 -9.06 -23.50
C ILE A 492 -7.95 -10.45 -22.84
N ASN A 493 -7.40 -11.42 -23.56
CA ASN A 493 -7.28 -12.81 -23.14
C ASN A 493 -5.93 -13.05 -22.46
N CYS A 494 -5.96 -13.48 -21.19
CA CYS A 494 -4.77 -13.76 -20.42
C CYS A 494 -4.01 -15.03 -20.86
N LYS A 495 -4.52 -15.83 -21.81
CA LYS A 495 -3.84 -17.05 -22.29
C LYS A 495 -2.43 -16.82 -22.84
N HIS A 496 -2.16 -15.63 -23.37
CA HIS A 496 -0.85 -15.25 -23.92
C HIS A 496 0.00 -14.47 -22.93
N ASP A 497 -0.54 -14.16 -21.75
CA ASP A 497 0.15 -13.41 -20.73
C ASP A 497 1.05 -14.34 -19.89
N HIS A 498 2.24 -13.86 -19.54
CA HIS A 498 3.14 -14.56 -18.63
C HIS A 498 2.68 -14.43 -17.17
N TYR A 499 2.02 -13.33 -16.83
CA TYR A 499 1.42 -13.07 -15.53
C TYR A 499 0.00 -12.51 -15.70
N HIS A 500 -0.83 -12.69 -14.68
CA HIS A 500 -2.25 -12.33 -14.75
C HIS A 500 -2.45 -10.86 -15.20
N HIS A 501 -3.23 -10.66 -16.26
CA HIS A 501 -3.55 -9.36 -16.86
C HIS A 501 -2.38 -8.55 -17.46
N GLN A 502 -1.23 -9.15 -17.75
CA GLN A 502 -0.05 -8.46 -18.32
C GLN A 502 -0.38 -7.53 -19.50
N THR A 503 -1.04 -8.05 -20.54
CA THR A 503 -1.31 -7.26 -21.74
C THR A 503 -2.28 -6.11 -21.44
N ALA A 504 -3.29 -6.34 -20.59
CA ALA A 504 -4.22 -5.31 -20.16
C ALA A 504 -3.51 -4.19 -19.38
N PHE A 505 -2.61 -4.55 -18.45
CA PHE A 505 -1.84 -3.58 -17.66
C PHE A 505 -0.86 -2.79 -18.51
N ASN A 506 -0.22 -3.41 -19.50
CA ASN A 506 0.62 -2.67 -20.46
C ASN A 506 -0.17 -1.57 -21.19
N ILE A 507 -1.37 -1.90 -21.68
CA ILE A 507 -2.24 -0.93 -22.37
C ILE A 507 -2.63 0.20 -21.42
N ILE A 508 -3.12 -0.13 -20.22
CA ILE A 508 -3.53 0.85 -19.21
C ILE A 508 -2.34 1.72 -18.79
N ASN A 509 -1.16 1.12 -18.61
CA ASN A 509 0.04 1.84 -18.21
C ASN A 509 0.37 2.94 -19.22
N LEU A 510 0.37 2.63 -20.52
CA LEU A 510 0.62 3.64 -21.57
C LEU A 510 -0.46 4.73 -21.61
N LEU A 511 -1.73 4.36 -21.52
CA LEU A 511 -2.85 5.31 -21.59
C LEU A 511 -2.86 6.28 -20.39
N ASP A 512 -2.71 5.75 -19.17
CA ASP A 512 -2.71 6.58 -17.96
C ASP A 512 -1.48 7.50 -17.93
N HIS A 513 -0.33 7.04 -18.44
CA HIS A 513 0.88 7.86 -18.51
C HIS A 513 0.79 8.96 -19.56
N TYR A 514 0.15 8.68 -20.69
CA TYR A 514 -0.21 9.69 -21.69
C TYR A 514 -1.10 10.79 -21.11
N GLU A 515 -2.15 10.43 -20.36
CA GLU A 515 -3.03 11.39 -19.70
C GLU A 515 -2.27 12.23 -18.66
N LYS A 516 -1.40 11.60 -17.85
CA LYS A 516 -0.58 12.28 -16.84
C LYS A 516 0.45 13.25 -17.43
N LEU A 517 0.90 13.04 -18.67
CA LEU A 517 1.86 13.89 -19.37
C LEU A 517 1.18 14.91 -20.29
N ASP A 518 0.05 15.48 -19.84
CA ASP A 518 -0.75 16.49 -20.56
C ASP A 518 -1.19 16.02 -21.96
N CYS A 519 -1.48 14.72 -22.11
CA CYS A 519 -1.88 14.13 -23.39
C CYS A 519 -0.82 14.34 -24.50
N LYS A 520 0.46 14.42 -24.13
CA LYS A 520 1.59 14.41 -25.07
C LYS A 520 2.00 12.97 -25.37
N PRO A 521 2.17 12.58 -26.65
CA PRO A 521 2.64 11.25 -27.00
C PRO A 521 3.95 10.90 -26.30
N LEU A 522 4.02 9.67 -25.79
CA LEU A 522 5.20 9.11 -25.11
C LEU A 522 6.32 8.90 -26.14
N PRO A 523 7.57 9.32 -25.85
CA PRO A 523 8.70 8.98 -26.70
C PRO A 523 8.77 7.47 -26.92
N TYR A 524 9.03 7.05 -28.16
CA TYR A 524 9.01 5.65 -28.57
C TYR A 524 9.83 4.75 -27.63
N ASP A 525 11.09 5.11 -27.39
CA ASP A 525 12.00 4.31 -26.55
C ASP A 525 11.49 4.23 -25.10
N PHE A 526 10.94 5.33 -24.58
CA PHE A 526 10.39 5.33 -23.22
C PHE A 526 9.12 4.47 -23.12
N ALA A 527 8.21 4.54 -24.09
CA ALA A 527 7.02 3.70 -24.15
C ALA A 527 7.38 2.20 -24.21
N ARG A 528 8.42 1.83 -24.98
CA ARG A 528 8.95 0.46 -25.05
C ARG A 528 9.42 -0.06 -23.69
N HIS A 529 9.98 0.79 -22.83
CA HIS A 529 10.53 0.40 -21.53
C HIS A 529 9.52 0.53 -20.37
N LEU A 530 8.37 1.16 -20.60
CA LEU A 530 7.25 1.20 -19.66
C LEU A 530 6.40 -0.08 -19.65
N ILE A 531 6.50 -0.90 -20.69
CA ILE A 531 5.68 -2.09 -20.84
C ILE A 531 6.53 -3.35 -20.95
N ARG A 532 5.94 -4.47 -20.55
CA ARG A 532 6.65 -5.74 -20.46
C ARG A 532 6.07 -6.76 -21.41
N PHE A 533 6.90 -7.32 -22.27
CA PHE A 533 6.55 -8.39 -23.19
C PHE A 533 7.79 -9.26 -23.47
N GLY A 534 7.66 -10.28 -24.31
CA GLY A 534 8.73 -11.26 -24.53
C GLY A 534 10.08 -10.62 -24.90
N LYS A 535 11.18 -11.14 -24.34
CA LYS A 535 12.54 -10.58 -24.46
C LYS A 535 12.99 -10.30 -25.91
N HIS A 536 12.49 -11.09 -26.87
CA HIS A 536 12.85 -10.98 -28.29
C HIS A 536 11.81 -10.26 -29.15
N ALA A 537 10.66 -9.88 -28.58
CA ALA A 537 9.66 -9.11 -29.32
C ALA A 537 10.07 -7.63 -29.37
N SER A 538 9.65 -6.93 -30.43
CA SER A 538 9.71 -5.47 -30.51
C SER A 538 8.37 -4.85 -30.09
N LEU A 539 8.36 -3.52 -29.90
CA LEU A 539 7.11 -2.80 -29.63
C LEU A 539 6.13 -2.97 -30.81
N GLU A 540 6.62 -2.93 -32.05
CA GLU A 540 5.82 -3.15 -33.25
C GLU A 540 5.22 -4.54 -33.29
N GLN A 541 6.01 -5.56 -32.94
CA GLN A 541 5.53 -6.93 -32.91
C GLN A 541 4.45 -7.09 -31.83
N TRP A 542 4.68 -6.57 -30.63
CA TRP A 542 3.67 -6.58 -29.56
C TRP A 542 2.38 -5.86 -29.99
N LEU A 543 2.49 -4.68 -30.62
CA LEU A 543 1.34 -3.94 -31.15
C LEU A 543 0.63 -4.71 -32.27
N ALA A 544 1.37 -5.38 -33.15
CA ALA A 544 0.82 -6.20 -34.22
C ALA A 544 0.09 -7.46 -33.70
N ASP A 545 0.49 -7.96 -32.54
CA ASP A 545 -0.08 -9.14 -31.90
C ASP A 545 -1.33 -8.83 -31.04
N LEU A 546 -1.60 -7.57 -30.70
CA LEU A 546 -2.79 -7.17 -29.91
C LEU A 546 -4.14 -7.72 -30.46
N PRO A 547 -4.40 -7.73 -31.78
CA PRO A 547 -5.57 -8.42 -32.36
C PRO A 547 -5.69 -9.90 -32.02
N ASN A 548 -4.57 -10.60 -31.83
CA ASN A 548 -4.53 -12.02 -31.46
C ASN A 548 -4.70 -12.23 -29.95
N HIS A 549 -4.38 -11.21 -29.14
CA HIS A 549 -4.51 -11.26 -27.69
C HIS A 549 -5.93 -10.92 -27.21
N ALA A 550 -6.76 -10.30 -28.05
CA ALA A 550 -8.15 -9.99 -27.71
C ALA A 550 -9.09 -11.19 -27.88
N LYS A 551 -10.24 -11.17 -27.21
CA LYS A 551 -11.34 -12.15 -27.37
C LYS A 551 -11.88 -12.13 -28.81
N ASP A 552 -11.90 -10.97 -29.44
CA ASP A 552 -12.21 -10.80 -30.86
C ASP A 552 -11.19 -9.88 -31.56
N PRO A 553 -10.84 -10.15 -32.84
CA PRO A 553 -9.82 -9.37 -33.54
C PRO A 553 -10.14 -7.89 -33.77
N GLU A 554 -11.42 -7.50 -33.87
CA GLU A 554 -11.80 -6.11 -34.11
C GLU A 554 -11.58 -5.25 -32.87
N THR A 555 -11.89 -5.78 -31.68
CA THR A 555 -11.53 -5.17 -30.40
C THR A 555 -10.03 -5.02 -30.26
N GLY A 556 -9.24 -6.05 -30.58
CA GLY A 556 -7.78 -5.94 -30.52
C GLY A 556 -7.20 -4.93 -31.52
N LYS A 557 -7.79 -4.80 -32.72
CA LYS A 557 -7.44 -3.70 -33.67
C LYS A 557 -7.80 -2.32 -33.11
N PHE A 558 -8.94 -2.19 -32.46
CA PHE A 558 -9.34 -0.94 -31.81
C PHE A 558 -8.36 -0.54 -30.70
N LEU A 559 -7.99 -1.48 -29.82
CA LEU A 559 -7.02 -1.26 -28.74
C LEU A 559 -5.64 -0.91 -29.30
N LYS A 560 -5.17 -1.63 -30.32
CA LYS A 560 -3.94 -1.29 -31.05
C LYS A 560 -3.95 0.16 -31.54
N ASN A 561 -4.99 0.57 -32.27
CA ASN A 561 -5.11 1.93 -32.79
C ASN A 561 -5.17 3.00 -31.69
N ALA A 562 -5.74 2.67 -30.52
CA ALA A 562 -5.76 3.57 -29.37
C ALA A 562 -4.35 3.75 -28.76
N VAL A 563 -3.60 2.66 -28.63
CA VAL A 563 -2.23 2.68 -28.10
C VAL A 563 -1.26 3.37 -29.07
N GLU A 564 -1.36 3.10 -30.38
CA GLU A 564 -0.49 3.75 -31.38
C GLU A 564 -0.61 5.29 -31.38
N LYS A 565 -1.77 5.84 -31.01
CA LYS A 565 -1.99 7.30 -30.93
C LYS A 565 -1.26 7.96 -29.76
N VAL A 566 -0.92 7.21 -28.73
CA VAL A 566 -0.27 7.75 -27.52
C VAL A 566 1.24 7.58 -27.54
N ILE A 567 1.80 6.98 -28.58
CA ILE A 567 3.24 6.72 -28.74
C ILE A 567 3.76 7.54 -29.93
N GLU A 568 4.96 8.12 -29.80
CA GLU A 568 5.63 8.75 -30.92
C GLU A 568 6.09 7.72 -31.98
N PRO A 569 6.07 8.06 -33.29
CA PRO A 569 6.59 7.16 -34.32
C PRO A 569 8.08 6.84 -34.13
N ALA A 570 8.47 5.58 -34.32
CA ALA A 570 9.85 5.09 -34.16
C ALA A 570 10.90 5.88 -34.98
N LEU A 571 10.50 6.45 -36.12
CA LEU A 571 11.39 7.19 -37.03
C LEU A 571 11.80 8.58 -36.51
N LYS A 572 11.20 9.09 -35.42
CA LYS A 572 11.60 10.36 -34.79
C LYS A 572 12.72 10.11 -33.77
N ALA A 573 13.91 9.69 -34.23
CA ALA A 573 15.09 9.61 -33.37
C ALA A 573 15.42 11.02 -32.87
N ARG A 574 15.17 11.28 -31.58
CA ARG A 574 15.56 12.54 -30.94
C ARG A 574 17.07 12.50 -30.71
N PRO A 575 17.81 13.58 -31.02
CA PRO A 575 19.22 13.63 -30.65
C PRO A 575 19.33 13.48 -29.13
N LEU A 576 20.16 12.53 -28.70
CA LEU A 576 20.44 12.36 -27.27
C LEU A 576 21.24 13.57 -26.77
N PRO A 577 20.97 14.07 -25.55
CA PRO A 577 21.77 15.12 -24.96
C PRO A 577 23.25 14.71 -24.77
N TYR A 578 24.14 15.70 -24.66
CA TYR A 578 25.55 15.47 -24.34
C TYR A 578 25.74 14.81 -22.97
N THR A 579 26.78 14.00 -22.83
CA THR A 579 27.20 13.39 -21.56
C THR A 579 27.68 14.46 -20.57
N LEU A 580 27.42 14.25 -19.28
CA LEU A 580 27.85 15.16 -18.21
C LEU A 580 28.99 14.58 -17.37
N THR A 581 28.93 13.27 -17.08
CA THR A 581 29.84 12.60 -16.14
C THR A 581 30.56 11.39 -16.74
N TYR A 582 30.08 10.84 -17.86
CA TYR A 582 30.67 9.64 -18.49
C TYR A 582 32.13 9.78 -18.90
N GLU A 583 32.64 10.98 -19.15
CA GLU A 583 34.09 11.18 -19.37
C GLU A 583 34.93 10.74 -18.16
N GLN A 584 34.35 10.75 -16.96
CA GLN A 584 35.00 10.38 -15.71
C GLN A 584 34.64 8.96 -15.28
N THR A 585 33.42 8.50 -15.56
CA THR A 585 32.93 7.19 -15.09
C THR A 585 33.12 6.05 -16.09
N ALA A 586 33.24 6.32 -17.40
CA ALA A 586 33.54 5.31 -18.41
C ALA A 586 35.06 5.07 -18.54
N LYS A 587 35.70 4.79 -17.41
CA LYS A 587 37.16 4.66 -17.27
C LYS A 587 37.53 3.50 -16.36
N ARG A 588 38.69 2.90 -16.61
CA ARG A 588 39.19 1.80 -15.78
C ARG A 588 39.46 2.28 -14.36
N GLU A 589 39.97 3.49 -14.19
CA GLU A 589 40.25 4.08 -12.88
C GLU A 589 38.98 4.19 -12.01
N PHE A 590 37.82 4.46 -12.63
CA PHE A 590 36.53 4.47 -11.93
C PHE A 590 36.10 3.05 -11.51
N GLU A 591 36.20 2.08 -12.42
CA GLU A 591 35.91 0.66 -12.11
C GLU A 591 36.76 0.15 -10.94
N GLU A 592 38.06 0.46 -10.94
CA GLU A 592 38.98 0.03 -9.90
C GLU A 592 38.73 0.71 -8.56
N ALA A 593 38.46 2.02 -8.56
CA ALA A 593 38.12 2.75 -7.35
C ALA A 593 36.80 2.24 -6.74
N TRP A 594 35.80 2.02 -7.60
CA TRP A 594 34.50 1.49 -7.19
C TRP A 594 34.63 0.09 -6.57
N TRP A 595 35.36 -0.83 -7.22
CA TRP A 595 35.63 -2.17 -6.70
C TRP A 595 36.35 -2.16 -5.35
N ASN A 596 37.40 -1.34 -5.23
CA ASN A 596 38.22 -1.29 -4.03
C ASN A 596 37.46 -0.72 -2.82
N ASP A 597 36.58 0.26 -3.03
CA ASP A 597 35.71 0.78 -1.98
C ASP A 597 34.75 -0.33 -1.48
N ILE A 598 34.13 -1.11 -2.38
CA ILE A 598 33.26 -2.24 -1.97
C ILE A 598 34.09 -3.27 -1.19
N TYR A 599 35.25 -3.68 -1.72
CA TYR A 599 36.12 -4.65 -1.06
C TYR A 599 36.50 -4.21 0.36
N TYR A 600 36.85 -2.93 0.54
CA TYR A 600 37.19 -2.39 1.85
C TYR A 600 36.01 -2.37 2.81
N LEU A 601 34.83 -1.99 2.35
CA LEU A 601 33.62 -1.91 3.19
C LEU A 601 33.09 -3.31 3.56
N ALA A 602 33.16 -4.25 2.63
CA ALA A 602 32.65 -5.61 2.79
C ALA A 602 33.61 -6.52 3.57
N HIS A 603 34.91 -6.48 3.27
CA HIS A 603 35.93 -7.39 3.81
C HIS A 603 37.00 -6.72 4.67
N GLY A 604 36.85 -5.42 4.94
CA GLY A 604 37.79 -4.68 5.79
C GLY A 604 37.59 -4.97 7.27
N LYS A 605 37.60 -3.90 8.07
CA LYS A 605 37.58 -4.00 9.54
C LYS A 605 36.19 -4.00 10.15
N PHE A 606 35.14 -3.74 9.37
CA PHE A 606 33.76 -3.64 9.86
C PHE A 606 33.08 -5.00 9.65
N ILE A 607 32.55 -5.58 10.72
CA ILE A 607 31.95 -6.93 10.71
C ILE A 607 30.50 -6.86 11.18
N ASN A 608 30.24 -6.30 12.36
CA ASN A 608 28.89 -6.25 12.96
C ASN A 608 28.17 -4.96 12.52
N LYS A 609 27.45 -5.02 11.39
CA LYS A 609 26.99 -3.84 10.62
C LYS A 609 25.46 -3.72 10.52
N ASP A 610 24.71 -4.61 11.16
CA ASP A 610 23.27 -4.43 11.36
C ASP A 610 23.00 -3.45 12.52
N ASN A 611 21.92 -2.66 12.45
CA ASN A 611 21.56 -1.74 13.53
C ASN A 611 21.25 -2.44 14.85
N ALA A 612 20.73 -3.67 14.85
CA ALA A 612 20.42 -4.44 16.06
C ALA A 612 21.66 -5.06 16.72
N ASP A 613 22.83 -5.03 16.05
CA ASP A 613 23.99 -5.77 16.51
C ASP A 613 24.59 -5.26 17.84
N CYS A 614 25.21 -6.15 18.63
CA CYS A 614 25.15 -7.61 18.50
C CYS A 614 23.89 -8.14 19.20
N ILE A 615 23.24 -9.15 18.63
CA ILE A 615 22.18 -9.87 19.34
C ILE A 615 22.79 -10.60 20.55
N GLN A 616 22.14 -10.45 21.71
CA GLN A 616 22.68 -10.86 23.02
C GLN A 616 22.40 -12.34 23.36
N ASP A 617 21.91 -13.13 22.41
CA ASP A 617 21.66 -14.55 22.62
C ASP A 617 22.95 -15.39 22.52
N GLU A 618 22.99 -16.51 23.24
CA GLU A 618 24.19 -17.35 23.35
C GLU A 618 24.66 -17.90 21.99
N VAL A 619 23.73 -18.20 21.08
CA VAL A 619 24.05 -18.77 19.78
C VAL A 619 24.76 -17.71 18.93
N THR A 620 24.22 -16.49 18.85
CA THR A 620 24.83 -15.40 18.11
C THR A 620 26.19 -15.01 18.69
N LEU A 621 26.31 -14.80 20.01
CA LEU A 621 27.55 -14.37 20.65
C LEU A 621 28.73 -15.35 20.49
N LYS A 622 28.45 -16.64 20.29
CA LYS A 622 29.47 -17.67 19.99
C LYS A 622 30.01 -17.58 18.56
N HIS A 623 29.23 -17.02 17.63
CA HIS A 623 29.57 -16.91 16.22
C HIS A 623 30.09 -15.53 15.84
N THR A 624 29.85 -14.49 16.64
CA THR A 624 30.39 -13.14 16.43
C THR A 624 31.90 -13.08 16.66
N ALA A 625 32.63 -12.40 15.78
CA ALA A 625 34.09 -12.21 15.91
C ALA A 625 34.48 -11.31 17.10
N HIS A 626 33.64 -10.32 17.41
CA HIS A 626 33.75 -9.47 18.59
C HIS A 626 32.35 -9.00 19.03
N HIS A 627 32.23 -8.52 20.28
CA HIS A 627 30.93 -8.23 20.93
C HIS A 627 30.61 -6.74 20.96
N HIS A 628 30.86 -6.03 19.85
CA HIS A 628 30.47 -4.64 19.68
C HIS A 628 30.01 -4.37 18.24
N ARG A 629 29.08 -3.42 18.09
CA ARG A 629 28.60 -2.91 16.80
C ARG A 629 29.66 -2.03 16.13
N ASP A 630 29.83 -2.17 14.82
CA ASP A 630 30.79 -1.41 14.02
C ASP A 630 30.16 -0.27 13.23
N LEU A 631 28.83 -0.20 13.20
CA LEU A 631 28.06 0.74 12.41
C LEU A 631 28.44 2.21 12.70
N GLU A 632 28.72 2.56 13.95
CA GLU A 632 29.23 3.88 14.32
C GLU A 632 30.59 4.15 13.67
N GLN A 633 31.55 3.23 13.77
CA GLN A 633 32.88 3.42 13.19
C GLN A 633 32.82 3.50 11.66
N LEU A 634 31.91 2.76 11.03
CA LEU A 634 31.64 2.82 9.60
C LEU A 634 31.10 4.21 9.22
N GLY A 635 30.16 4.76 9.99
CA GLY A 635 29.67 6.12 9.75
C GLY A 635 30.76 7.19 9.88
N ASP A 636 31.64 7.07 10.87
CA ASP A 636 32.79 7.99 11.02
C ASP A 636 33.75 7.91 9.82
N TYR A 637 33.94 6.71 9.27
CA TYR A 637 34.73 6.49 8.06
C TYR A 637 34.11 7.21 6.86
N LEU A 638 32.79 7.06 6.62
CA LEU A 638 32.10 7.70 5.51
C LEU A 638 32.14 9.23 5.60
N ILE A 639 31.89 9.79 6.79
CA ILE A 639 32.03 11.24 7.04
C ILE A 639 33.44 11.72 6.71
N SER A 640 34.46 10.98 7.16
CA SER A 640 35.86 11.34 6.93
C SER A 640 36.21 11.32 5.43
N ARG A 641 35.77 10.29 4.69
CA ARG A 641 35.98 10.17 3.24
C ARG A 641 35.35 11.31 2.45
N HIS A 642 34.14 11.71 2.80
CA HIS A 642 33.47 12.84 2.13
C HIS A 642 34.11 14.19 2.46
N ARG A 643 34.53 14.40 3.70
CA ARG A 643 35.29 15.61 4.09
C ARG A 643 36.62 15.70 3.36
N GLU A 644 37.32 14.58 3.21
CA GLU A 644 38.53 14.50 2.40
C GLU A 644 38.24 14.86 0.93
N ALA A 645 37.16 14.34 0.34
CA ALA A 645 36.77 14.69 -1.03
C ALA A 645 36.46 16.20 -1.18
N ILE A 646 35.76 16.80 -0.21
CA ILE A 646 35.48 18.25 -0.17
C ILE A 646 36.77 19.07 -0.09
N SER A 647 37.70 18.69 0.79
CA SER A 647 39.02 19.31 0.92
C SER A 647 39.82 19.21 -0.37
N ASN A 648 39.93 18.01 -0.96
CA ASN A 648 40.66 17.76 -2.20
C ASN A 648 40.08 18.56 -3.38
N ALA A 649 38.76 18.81 -3.39
CA ALA A 649 38.14 19.67 -4.39
C ALA A 649 38.38 21.17 -4.15
N GLY A 650 38.82 21.57 -2.95
CA GLY A 650 38.93 22.95 -2.50
C GLY A 650 37.56 23.61 -2.31
N MET A 651 36.58 22.86 -1.82
CA MET A 651 35.19 23.27 -1.65
C MET A 651 34.77 23.44 -0.18
N GLU A 652 35.74 23.49 0.73
CA GLU A 652 35.53 23.75 2.15
C GLU A 652 34.78 25.07 2.37
N GLY A 653 33.85 25.08 3.32
CA GLY A 653 32.98 26.24 3.58
C GLY A 653 31.90 26.48 2.53
N LYS A 654 31.83 25.68 1.46
CA LYS A 654 30.76 25.74 0.44
C LYS A 654 29.98 24.43 0.38
N ALA A 655 30.69 23.31 0.33
CA ALA A 655 30.13 21.97 0.47
C ALA A 655 30.33 21.48 1.90
N PHE A 656 29.41 20.65 2.38
CA PHE A 656 29.37 20.22 3.77
C PHE A 656 29.10 18.73 3.89
N CYS A 657 29.66 18.08 4.91
CA CYS A 657 29.35 16.70 5.26
C CYS A 657 29.20 16.58 6.78
N GLY A 658 28.11 15.96 7.21
CA GLY A 658 27.76 15.78 8.60
C GLY A 658 26.72 14.67 8.80
N GLU A 659 26.14 14.64 9.98
CA GLU A 659 25.15 13.63 10.38
C GLU A 659 23.77 14.24 10.65
N LEU A 660 22.75 13.40 10.52
CA LEU A 660 21.36 13.63 10.92
C LEU A 660 21.06 12.65 12.06
N PRO A 661 21.29 13.02 13.34
CA PRO A 661 21.15 12.11 14.47
C PRO A 661 19.68 11.92 14.88
N PHE A 662 19.31 10.71 15.31
CA PHE A 662 17.98 10.39 15.82
C PHE A 662 17.97 9.16 16.74
N GLY A 663 16.87 8.98 17.50
CA GLY A 663 16.66 7.82 18.37
C GLY A 663 15.92 6.69 17.67
N TRP A 664 16.22 5.44 18.05
CA TRP A 664 15.44 4.28 17.61
C TRP A 664 14.20 4.15 18.50
N ASN A 665 13.05 4.66 18.06
CA ASN A 665 11.82 4.61 18.85
C ASN A 665 10.94 3.44 18.43
N THR A 666 10.60 2.58 19.39
CA THR A 666 9.74 1.39 19.20
C THR A 666 8.60 1.36 20.22
N ASP A 667 7.48 0.73 19.87
CA ASP A 667 6.38 0.49 20.82
C ASP A 667 6.64 -0.70 21.76
N PHE A 668 7.64 -1.53 21.43
CA PHE A 668 7.99 -2.76 22.13
C PHE A 668 9.43 -2.74 22.60
N ALA A 669 9.72 -3.48 23.67
CA ALA A 669 11.07 -3.67 24.16
C ALA A 669 11.76 -4.83 23.40
N PHE A 670 12.91 -4.54 22.81
CA PHE A 670 13.76 -5.53 22.13
C PHE A 670 15.07 -5.71 22.90
N ASP A 671 14.99 -6.07 24.18
CA ASP A 671 16.13 -6.10 25.12
C ASP A 671 17.30 -6.99 24.67
N VAL A 672 17.03 -7.97 23.80
CA VAL A 672 18.03 -8.87 23.21
C VAL A 672 18.80 -8.25 22.04
N PHE A 673 18.32 -7.14 21.47
CA PHE A 673 19.00 -6.41 20.39
C PHE A 673 19.98 -5.42 20.99
N GLY A 674 21.29 -5.69 20.85
CA GLY A 674 22.34 -4.91 21.48
C GLY A 674 22.32 -3.43 21.06
N GLY A 675 22.13 -3.17 19.77
CA GLY A 675 22.06 -1.80 19.24
C GLY A 675 20.85 -1.03 19.76
N TRP A 676 19.66 -1.65 19.73
CA TRP A 676 18.43 -1.09 20.30
C TRP A 676 18.60 -0.76 21.79
N LYS A 677 19.08 -1.72 22.57
CA LYS A 677 19.27 -1.55 24.02
C LYS A 677 20.21 -0.40 24.34
N ARG A 678 21.36 -0.32 23.66
CA ARG A 678 22.33 0.77 23.86
C ARG A 678 21.75 2.13 23.46
N ASN A 679 20.92 2.18 22.42
CA ASN A 679 20.22 3.39 22.00
C ASN A 679 19.29 3.89 23.12
N HIS A 680 18.44 3.00 23.64
CA HIS A 680 17.48 3.28 24.71
C HIS A 680 18.14 3.59 26.07
N GLU A 681 19.32 3.04 26.35
CA GLU A 681 20.13 3.36 27.54
C GLU A 681 20.91 4.69 27.40
N GLY A 682 20.83 5.36 26.24
CA GLY A 682 21.53 6.63 25.98
C GLY A 682 23.03 6.48 25.74
N HIS A 683 23.48 5.28 25.38
CA HIS A 683 24.88 4.97 25.08
C HIS A 683 25.24 5.19 23.60
N THR A 684 24.25 5.23 22.71
CA THR A 684 24.42 5.50 21.28
C THR A 684 23.16 6.15 20.70
N TYR A 685 23.22 6.54 19.42
CA TYR A 685 22.12 7.03 18.61
C TYR A 685 22.27 6.53 17.17
N GLU A 686 21.21 6.62 16.39
CA GLU A 686 21.23 6.29 14.96
C GLU A 686 21.48 7.56 14.16
N ARG A 687 22.09 7.45 12.98
CA ARG A 687 22.43 8.62 12.17
C ARG A 687 22.41 8.34 10.67
N ASN A 688 21.75 9.20 9.92
CA ASN A 688 22.01 9.29 8.49
C ASN A 688 23.22 10.19 8.25
N ILE A 689 23.96 9.97 7.16
CA ILE A 689 25.10 10.80 6.77
C ILE A 689 24.70 11.58 5.53
N LEU A 690 24.90 12.89 5.56
CA LEU A 690 24.49 13.77 4.47
C LEU A 690 25.66 14.64 3.98
N VAL A 691 25.84 14.66 2.67
CA VAL A 691 26.75 15.55 1.95
C VAL A 691 25.94 16.55 1.14
N VAL A 692 26.19 17.84 1.32
CA VAL A 692 25.54 18.93 0.57
C VAL A 692 26.55 19.54 -0.40
N ILE A 693 26.33 19.34 -1.69
CA ILE A 693 27.14 19.89 -2.79
C ILE A 693 26.35 21.03 -3.45
N PRO A 694 26.84 22.28 -3.43
CA PRO A 694 26.02 23.43 -3.79
C PRO A 694 25.84 23.58 -5.32
N GLY A 695 24.64 23.92 -5.74
CA GLY A 695 24.32 24.48 -7.06
C GLY A 695 24.14 26.00 -7.01
N ARG A 696 23.67 26.58 -8.11
CA ARG A 696 23.33 28.01 -8.20
C ARG A 696 22.08 28.34 -7.38
N ASN A 697 21.07 27.50 -7.43
CA ASN A 697 19.83 27.57 -6.68
C ASN A 697 19.87 26.66 -5.44
N ARG A 698 20.21 27.25 -4.30
CA ARG A 698 20.29 26.57 -2.99
C ARG A 698 18.92 26.14 -2.42
N LYS A 699 17.80 26.53 -3.06
CA LYS A 699 16.44 26.21 -2.60
C LYS A 699 15.92 24.90 -3.15
N GLU A 700 16.64 24.28 -4.08
CA GLU A 700 16.26 23.00 -4.68
C GLU A 700 17.42 22.01 -4.59
N ALA A 701 17.12 20.75 -4.30
CA ALA A 701 18.11 19.68 -4.22
C ALA A 701 17.67 18.43 -4.98
N VAL A 702 18.66 17.74 -5.55
CA VAL A 702 18.53 16.37 -6.06
C VAL A 702 19.25 15.44 -5.09
N VAL A 703 18.56 14.41 -4.62
CA VAL A 703 19.09 13.43 -3.68
C VAL A 703 19.58 12.20 -4.42
N MET A 704 20.77 11.71 -4.06
CA MET A 704 21.31 10.40 -4.43
C MET A 704 21.58 9.65 -3.14
N GLY A 705 21.03 8.45 -2.98
CA GLY A 705 21.10 7.74 -1.70
C GLY A 705 21.32 6.24 -1.80
N ASP A 706 21.76 5.67 -0.69
CA ASP A 706 21.93 4.24 -0.38
C ASP A 706 21.57 4.01 1.10
N HIS A 707 21.72 2.78 1.58
CA HIS A 707 21.89 2.49 3.01
C HIS A 707 23.26 1.84 3.26
N TYR A 708 23.79 1.97 4.47
CA TYR A 708 25.15 1.47 4.81
C TYR A 708 25.19 0.38 5.89
N ASP A 709 24.06 0.07 6.50
CA ASP A 709 23.83 -1.15 7.29
C ASP A 709 23.60 -2.37 6.38
N THR A 710 23.66 -3.57 6.96
CA THR A 710 23.57 -4.85 6.23
C THR A 710 22.60 -5.82 6.91
N ALA A 711 21.86 -6.60 6.12
CA ALA A 711 21.00 -7.69 6.60
C ALA A 711 21.73 -8.78 7.40
N TYR A 712 20.94 -9.56 8.15
CA TYR A 712 21.35 -10.87 8.66
C TYR A 712 21.36 -11.96 7.58
N MET A 713 22.35 -12.85 7.66
CA MET A 713 22.48 -14.01 6.77
C MET A 713 21.43 -15.10 7.07
N GLU A 714 20.46 -15.27 6.18
CA GLU A 714 19.39 -16.27 6.21
C GLU A 714 19.96 -17.70 6.28
N ASP A 715 21.03 -18.00 5.56
CA ASP A 715 21.63 -19.34 5.52
C ASP A 715 22.38 -19.72 6.82
N ILE A 716 22.87 -18.74 7.57
CA ILE A 716 23.41 -18.95 8.92
C ILE A 716 22.28 -19.08 9.95
N TYR A 717 21.21 -18.32 9.78
CA TYR A 717 20.08 -18.34 10.71
C TYR A 717 19.19 -19.57 10.55
N ASP A 718 18.78 -19.92 9.33
CA ASP A 718 17.73 -20.91 9.04
C ASP A 718 18.21 -22.34 9.37
N THR A 719 17.77 -22.85 10.51
CA THR A 719 18.12 -24.20 10.99
C THR A 719 17.60 -25.30 10.07
N ASP A 720 16.50 -25.05 9.33
CA ASP A 720 15.95 -26.04 8.39
C ASP A 720 16.82 -26.18 7.14
N ARG A 721 17.69 -25.19 6.87
CA ARG A 721 18.71 -25.22 5.80
C ARG A 721 20.11 -25.56 6.30
N GLY A 722 20.24 -25.98 7.57
CA GLY A 722 21.51 -26.34 8.18
C GLY A 722 22.25 -25.17 8.85
N GLY A 723 21.60 -24.02 9.00
CA GLY A 723 22.08 -22.90 9.80
C GLY A 723 22.12 -23.21 11.30
N THR A 724 22.74 -22.33 12.07
CA THR A 724 22.93 -22.46 13.51
C THR A 724 21.87 -21.75 14.34
N GLY A 725 21.07 -20.86 13.72
CA GLY A 725 20.16 -19.96 14.43
C GLY A 725 20.80 -18.62 14.82
N ALA A 726 22.09 -18.42 14.52
CA ALA A 726 22.80 -17.18 14.79
C ALA A 726 22.34 -16.05 13.85
N ARG A 727 22.26 -14.83 14.37
CA ARG A 727 22.01 -13.62 13.59
C ARG A 727 23.33 -12.89 13.37
N ILE A 728 23.93 -13.13 12.20
CA ILE A 728 25.24 -12.57 11.84
C ILE A 728 25.05 -11.71 10.59
N SER A 729 25.53 -10.46 10.68
CA SER A 729 25.50 -9.49 9.58
C SER A 729 26.20 -10.05 8.35
N ALA A 730 25.62 -9.82 7.17
CA ALA A 730 26.24 -10.13 5.89
C ALA A 730 27.46 -9.23 5.63
N ASN A 731 28.31 -9.63 4.69
CA ASN A 731 29.44 -8.79 4.29
C ASN A 731 28.95 -7.52 3.57
N GLY A 732 27.81 -7.56 2.87
CA GLY A 732 27.17 -6.37 2.31
C GLY A 732 27.77 -5.90 0.98
N ALA A 733 28.48 -6.76 0.25
CA ALA A 733 29.22 -6.32 -0.94
C ALA A 733 28.27 -5.77 -2.00
N ASP A 734 27.19 -6.50 -2.29
CA ASP A 734 26.13 -6.04 -3.16
C ASP A 734 25.08 -5.25 -2.39
N ASP A 735 24.74 -5.69 -1.18
CA ASP A 735 23.67 -5.18 -0.31
C ASP A 735 24.22 -4.53 0.99
N ASN A 736 24.71 -3.29 0.96
CA ASN A 736 24.55 -2.34 -0.14
C ASN A 736 25.81 -1.50 -0.42
N TYR A 737 27.00 -2.05 -0.17
CA TYR A 737 28.25 -1.33 -0.40
C TYR A 737 28.54 -1.04 -1.88
N SER A 738 27.91 -1.76 -2.80
CA SER A 738 27.89 -1.42 -4.23
C SER A 738 27.31 -0.01 -4.47
N ALA A 739 26.22 0.36 -3.78
CA ALA A 739 25.64 1.69 -3.81
C ALA A 739 26.45 2.70 -2.98
N THR A 740 26.93 2.32 -1.78
CA THR A 740 27.79 3.18 -0.95
C THR A 740 29.05 3.63 -1.69
N SER A 741 29.72 2.68 -2.35
CA SER A 741 30.88 2.95 -3.20
C SER A 741 30.53 3.92 -4.33
N THR A 742 29.34 3.80 -4.92
CA THR A 742 28.86 4.74 -5.95
C THR A 742 28.77 6.17 -5.42
N LEU A 743 28.23 6.38 -4.21
CA LEU A 743 28.16 7.72 -3.59
C LEU A 743 29.56 8.29 -3.32
N LEU A 744 30.50 7.46 -2.82
CA LEU A 744 31.88 7.87 -2.57
C LEU A 744 32.56 8.37 -3.87
N GLN A 745 32.36 7.65 -4.98
CA GLN A 745 32.91 8.03 -6.27
C GLN A 745 32.19 9.26 -6.87
N ALA A 746 30.87 9.36 -6.69
CA ALA A 746 30.05 10.47 -7.19
C ALA A 746 30.44 11.82 -6.56
N ALA A 747 30.82 11.83 -5.28
CA ALA A 747 31.15 13.05 -4.54
C ALA A 747 32.19 13.91 -5.27
N SER A 748 33.31 13.32 -5.67
CA SER A 748 34.39 14.05 -6.35
C SER A 748 33.96 14.62 -7.71
N ILE A 749 33.11 13.88 -8.44
CA ILE A 749 32.57 14.29 -9.74
C ILE A 749 31.66 15.51 -9.57
N PHE A 750 30.69 15.44 -8.66
CA PHE A 750 29.73 16.51 -8.43
C PHE A 750 30.39 17.75 -7.80
N LEU A 751 31.36 17.59 -6.90
CA LEU A 751 32.16 18.70 -6.37
C LEU A 751 32.90 19.44 -7.47
N ASN A 752 33.49 18.74 -8.44
CA ASN A 752 34.14 19.35 -9.60
C ASN A 752 33.14 20.08 -10.51
N MET A 753 31.93 19.53 -10.70
CA MET A 753 30.85 20.20 -11.44
C MET A 753 30.38 21.48 -10.73
N SER A 754 30.19 21.42 -9.42
CA SER A 754 29.83 22.55 -8.56
C SER A 754 30.89 23.65 -8.62
N LYS A 755 32.18 23.29 -8.48
CA LYS A 755 33.32 24.20 -8.60
C LYS A 755 33.36 24.93 -9.95
N LYS A 756 32.94 24.24 -11.02
CA LYS A 756 32.82 24.80 -12.38
C LYS A 756 31.49 25.52 -12.62
N ASN A 757 30.67 25.71 -11.58
CA ASN A 757 29.36 26.35 -11.63
C ASN A 757 28.39 25.72 -12.64
N LYS A 758 28.51 24.39 -12.86
CA LYS A 758 27.68 23.65 -13.82
C LYS A 758 26.32 23.24 -13.25
N LEU A 759 26.21 23.10 -11.93
CA LEU A 759 25.00 22.64 -11.25
C LEU A 759 24.02 23.81 -11.08
N GLU A 760 22.76 23.61 -11.48
CA GLU A 760 21.68 24.55 -11.16
C GLU A 760 21.19 24.30 -9.73
N ARG A 761 20.94 23.05 -9.36
CA ARG A 761 20.42 22.65 -8.05
C ARG A 761 21.51 22.08 -7.14
N ASP A 762 21.29 22.10 -5.83
CA ASP A 762 22.13 21.35 -4.91
C ASP A 762 22.04 19.85 -5.23
N ILE A 763 23.15 19.13 -5.01
CA ILE A 763 23.15 17.67 -4.98
C ILE A 763 23.39 17.24 -3.54
N TRP A 764 22.51 16.38 -3.04
CA TRP A 764 22.59 15.79 -1.71
C TRP A 764 22.95 14.32 -1.85
N LEU A 765 24.08 13.90 -1.27
CA LEU A 765 24.43 12.48 -1.15
C LEU A 765 24.04 12.03 0.26
N ILE A 766 23.19 11.02 0.37
CA ILE A 766 22.70 10.54 1.66
C ILE A 766 22.99 9.05 1.85
N HIS A 767 23.68 8.72 2.94
CA HIS A 767 23.77 7.35 3.43
C HIS A 767 22.74 7.15 4.53
N LEU A 768 21.74 6.32 4.26
CA LEU A 768 20.68 5.95 5.19
C LEU A 768 21.17 4.80 6.10
N THR A 769 20.59 4.70 7.29
CA THR A 769 20.85 3.58 8.20
C THR A 769 19.56 2.90 8.64
N GLY A 770 19.62 1.62 8.93
CA GLY A 770 18.49 0.83 9.40
C GLY A 770 17.45 0.61 8.32
N GLU A 771 17.88 0.46 7.07
CA GLU A 771 17.02 -0.08 6.02
C GLU A 771 16.52 -1.46 6.45
N GLU A 772 17.45 -2.25 6.96
CA GLU A 772 17.28 -3.67 7.17
C GLU A 772 16.39 -3.99 8.38
N PHE A 773 15.81 -5.18 8.35
CA PHE A 773 15.08 -5.69 9.51
C PHE A 773 16.07 -5.97 10.65
N PRO A 774 15.82 -5.53 11.89
CA PRO A 774 14.51 -5.16 12.47
C PRO A 774 14.13 -3.68 12.41
N SER A 775 15.01 -2.80 11.96
CA SER A 775 14.83 -1.34 12.03
C SER A 775 13.82 -0.81 11.01
N ASP A 776 13.76 -1.46 9.83
CA ASP A 776 12.81 -1.25 8.73
C ASP A 776 12.75 0.21 8.25
N CYS A 777 13.63 0.53 7.30
CA CYS A 777 13.77 1.82 6.63
C CYS A 777 13.87 3.00 7.62
N MET A 778 14.50 2.79 8.77
CA MET A 778 14.53 3.72 9.90
C MET A 778 15.13 5.07 9.51
N GLY A 779 16.24 5.04 8.77
CA GLY A 779 16.92 6.22 8.23
C GLY A 779 16.06 6.98 7.23
N ALA A 780 15.42 6.29 6.28
CA ALA A 780 14.49 6.92 5.34
C ALA A 780 13.28 7.52 6.06
N ARG A 781 12.73 6.84 7.07
CA ARG A 781 11.63 7.36 7.90
C ARG A 781 12.05 8.65 8.60
N ASN A 782 13.21 8.67 9.25
CA ASN A 782 13.71 9.89 9.89
C ASN A 782 13.92 11.04 8.89
N PHE A 783 14.63 10.79 7.80
CA PHE A 783 14.92 11.80 6.79
C PHE A 783 13.65 12.37 6.17
N CYS A 784 12.74 11.49 5.75
CA CYS A 784 11.48 11.91 5.13
C CYS A 784 10.58 12.64 6.13
N GLN A 785 10.51 12.20 7.38
CA GLN A 785 9.79 12.92 8.44
C GLN A 785 10.35 14.34 8.60
N ALA A 786 11.67 14.51 8.71
CA ALA A 786 12.29 15.83 8.87
C ALA A 786 12.02 16.76 7.66
N ILE A 787 11.96 16.21 6.44
CA ILE A 787 11.59 16.96 5.23
C ILE A 787 10.12 17.43 5.27
N ILE A 788 9.20 16.55 5.67
CA ILE A 788 7.77 16.85 5.79
C ILE A 788 7.53 17.89 6.90
N GLU A 789 8.16 17.70 8.05
CA GLU A 789 8.02 18.58 9.22
C GLU A 789 8.76 19.91 9.08
N LYS A 790 9.54 20.12 8.02
CA LYS A 790 10.39 21.32 7.85
C LYS A 790 11.34 21.53 9.03
N ASN A 791 12.02 20.46 9.45
CA ASN A 791 12.96 20.45 10.57
C ASN A 791 14.26 19.68 10.26
N LEU A 792 14.73 19.75 9.02
CA LEU A 792 15.97 19.07 8.61
C LEU A 792 17.19 19.91 8.99
N LYS A 793 17.94 19.46 10.01
CA LYS A 793 19.18 20.10 10.47
C LYS A 793 20.36 19.16 10.31
N LEU A 794 21.35 19.57 9.53
CA LEU A 794 22.60 18.85 9.33
C LEU A 794 23.61 19.23 10.41
N HIS A 795 24.04 18.27 11.23
CA HIS A 795 25.05 18.49 12.26
C HIS A 795 26.45 18.24 11.70
N LEU A 796 27.29 19.27 11.67
CA LEU A 796 28.68 19.17 11.22
C LEU A 796 29.59 18.69 12.35
N ASP A 797 29.29 19.12 13.57
CA ASP A 797 29.94 18.70 14.80
C ASP A 797 28.98 19.00 15.97
N LYS A 798 29.48 18.96 17.21
CA LYS A 798 28.67 19.18 18.41
C LYS A 798 28.09 20.59 18.52
N ASP A 799 28.76 21.59 17.94
CA ASP A 799 28.44 23.00 18.12
C ASP A 799 27.89 23.66 16.84
N ASN A 800 28.09 23.03 15.67
CA ASN A 800 27.73 23.58 14.37
C ASN A 800 26.67 22.75 13.63
N SER A 801 25.61 23.41 13.17
CA SER A 801 24.57 22.82 12.33
C SER A 801 24.15 23.73 11.18
N ILE A 802 23.69 23.13 10.07
CA ILE A 802 23.10 23.83 8.92
C ILE A 802 21.61 23.47 8.84
N ASP A 803 20.75 24.48 8.77
CA ASP A 803 19.32 24.29 8.51
C ASP A 803 19.07 24.12 7.00
N LEU A 804 18.50 22.97 6.64
CA LEU A 804 18.16 22.58 5.27
C LEU A 804 16.64 22.50 5.05
N SER A 805 15.84 22.87 6.05
CA SER A 805 14.38 22.73 6.05
C SER A 805 13.68 23.51 4.93
N GLY A 806 14.31 24.60 4.48
CA GLY A 806 13.82 25.44 3.38
C GLY A 806 14.06 24.86 1.98
N THR A 807 14.80 23.76 1.85
CA THR A 807 15.17 23.20 0.55
C THR A 807 14.12 22.21 0.05
N LYS A 808 13.72 22.36 -1.22
CA LYS A 808 12.81 21.45 -1.91
C LYS A 808 13.60 20.35 -2.61
N ILE A 809 13.33 19.10 -2.26
CA ILE A 809 13.74 17.93 -3.05
C ILE A 809 12.93 17.90 -4.35
N VAL A 810 13.61 17.98 -5.49
CA VAL A 810 12.97 17.89 -6.83
C VAL A 810 13.06 16.49 -7.44
N GLY A 811 13.94 15.65 -6.90
CA GLY A 811 14.16 14.27 -7.31
C GLY A 811 15.06 13.56 -6.31
N ALA A 812 14.74 12.31 -6.01
CA ALA A 812 15.55 11.39 -5.24
C ALA A 812 15.82 10.14 -6.08
N PHE A 813 17.05 9.64 -6.00
CA PHE A 813 17.52 8.43 -6.65
C PHE A 813 18.17 7.56 -5.58
N VAL A 814 17.40 6.62 -5.03
CA VAL A 814 17.90 5.65 -4.06
C VAL A 814 18.39 4.43 -4.81
N MET A 815 19.53 3.90 -4.41
CA MET A 815 20.14 2.70 -4.98
C MET A 815 20.15 1.60 -3.94
N ASP A 816 19.89 0.39 -4.40
CA ASP A 816 19.84 -0.82 -3.61
C ASP A 816 20.28 -1.96 -4.51
N MET A 817 21.19 -2.84 -4.05
CA MET A 817 21.74 -3.98 -4.79
C MET A 817 22.01 -3.68 -6.26
N ILE A 818 23.16 -3.08 -6.59
CA ILE A 818 23.47 -2.63 -7.96
C ILE A 818 24.67 -3.36 -8.60
N GLY A 819 25.27 -4.31 -7.90
CA GLY A 819 26.51 -4.99 -8.29
C GLY A 819 26.32 -6.37 -8.89
N HIS A 820 25.17 -7.05 -8.70
CA HIS A 820 25.00 -8.44 -9.10
C HIS A 820 24.19 -8.63 -10.42
N ASN A 821 24.87 -9.16 -11.43
CA ASN A 821 24.30 -9.37 -12.77
C ASN A 821 23.81 -10.81 -12.99
N ARG A 822 22.50 -11.04 -12.99
CA ARG A 822 21.91 -12.39 -13.05
C ARG A 822 22.27 -13.20 -14.29
N ASP A 823 22.59 -14.48 -14.09
CA ASP A 823 22.97 -15.37 -15.19
C ASP A 823 21.86 -15.67 -16.21
N ASN A 824 20.62 -15.81 -15.75
CA ASN A 824 19.45 -16.15 -16.57
C ASN A 824 18.72 -14.92 -17.15
N ALA A 825 19.15 -13.71 -16.77
CA ALA A 825 18.52 -12.45 -17.17
C ALA A 825 19.53 -11.29 -17.09
N LYS A 826 20.65 -11.45 -17.83
CA LYS A 826 21.80 -10.55 -17.84
C LYS A 826 21.46 -9.14 -18.31
N ASP A 827 22.21 -8.18 -17.79
CA ASP A 827 22.30 -6.80 -18.24
C ASP A 827 21.00 -6.00 -18.08
N ILE A 828 20.08 -6.48 -17.25
CA ILE A 828 18.83 -5.80 -16.92
C ILE A 828 19.01 -5.12 -15.57
N PHE A 829 18.53 -3.89 -15.45
CA PHE A 829 18.34 -3.23 -14.16
C PHE A 829 17.01 -2.48 -14.15
N GLN A 830 16.58 -2.08 -12.97
CA GLN A 830 15.29 -1.47 -12.71
C GLN A 830 15.44 0.04 -12.53
N ILE A 831 14.55 0.77 -13.20
CA ILE A 831 14.23 2.16 -12.94
C ILE A 831 12.82 2.15 -12.38
N SER A 832 12.67 2.07 -11.06
CA SER A 832 11.38 1.90 -10.40
C SER A 832 10.88 3.24 -9.86
N PRO A 833 10.01 3.99 -10.57
CA PRO A 833 9.49 5.27 -10.10
C PRO A 833 8.46 5.13 -8.98
N GLY A 834 8.45 6.11 -8.08
CA GLY A 834 7.36 6.35 -7.13
C GLY A 834 6.03 6.71 -7.77
N LYS A 835 5.00 6.88 -6.93
CA LYS A 835 3.59 7.05 -7.38
C LYS A 835 3.32 8.38 -8.11
N SER A 836 4.18 9.40 -7.93
CA SER A 836 3.97 10.76 -8.42
C SER A 836 4.25 10.94 -9.92
N LEU A 837 3.68 11.97 -10.54
CA LEU A 837 4.03 12.36 -11.91
C LEU A 837 5.51 12.78 -12.01
N GLN A 838 6.01 13.46 -10.99
CA GLN A 838 7.39 13.91 -10.93
C GLN A 838 8.36 12.73 -10.88
N SER A 839 8.04 11.66 -10.13
CA SER A 839 8.78 10.38 -10.15
C SER A 839 8.89 9.81 -11.57
N LEU A 840 7.82 9.84 -12.34
CA LEU A 840 7.85 9.39 -13.74
C LEU A 840 8.73 10.27 -14.62
N LYS A 841 8.69 11.60 -14.44
CA LYS A 841 9.52 12.55 -15.21
C LYS A 841 11.00 12.33 -14.93
N ILE A 842 11.38 12.06 -13.68
CA ILE A 842 12.79 11.76 -13.35
C ILE A 842 13.21 10.34 -13.77
N ALA A 843 12.29 9.36 -13.80
CA ALA A 843 12.55 8.05 -14.41
C ALA A 843 12.81 8.15 -15.93
N GLN A 844 12.17 9.10 -16.61
CA GLN A 844 12.50 9.40 -18.00
C GLN A 844 13.94 9.93 -18.14
N GLN A 845 14.43 10.74 -17.19
CA GLN A 845 15.84 11.18 -17.19
C GLN A 845 16.80 10.01 -16.97
N ALA A 846 16.46 9.08 -16.07
CA ALA A 846 17.21 7.83 -15.87
C ALA A 846 17.29 7.00 -17.15
N HIS A 847 16.16 6.85 -17.85
CA HIS A 847 16.10 6.14 -19.12
C HIS A 847 16.97 6.83 -20.20
N ILE A 848 16.94 8.17 -20.28
CA ILE A 848 17.81 8.93 -21.20
C ILE A 848 19.30 8.70 -20.87
N ALA A 849 19.69 8.72 -19.59
CA ALA A 849 21.07 8.44 -19.19
C ALA A 849 21.52 7.03 -19.64
N ASN A 850 20.67 6.03 -19.47
CA ASN A 850 20.93 4.67 -19.94
C ASN A 850 21.07 4.58 -21.47
N MET A 851 20.21 5.26 -22.24
CA MET A 851 20.34 5.30 -23.71
C MET A 851 21.68 5.91 -24.15
N ILE A 852 22.10 7.00 -23.49
CA ILE A 852 23.39 7.65 -23.80
C ILE A 852 24.55 6.71 -23.49
N TRP A 853 24.49 5.98 -22.37
CA TRP A 853 25.49 4.96 -22.04
C TRP A 853 25.58 3.93 -23.16
N ASN A 854 24.44 3.34 -23.54
CA ASN A 854 24.38 2.29 -24.56
C ASN A 854 24.96 2.73 -25.90
N VAL A 855 24.60 3.92 -26.38
CA VAL A 855 25.18 4.48 -27.62
C VAL A 855 26.69 4.70 -27.49
N SER A 856 27.13 5.22 -26.36
CA SER A 856 28.55 5.56 -26.14
C SER A 856 29.44 4.33 -25.97
N THR A 857 28.90 3.21 -25.45
CA THR A 857 29.68 1.96 -25.33
C THR A 857 30.26 1.49 -26.67
N HIS A 858 29.61 1.81 -27.79
CA HIS A 858 30.10 1.47 -29.12
C HIS A 858 31.45 2.11 -29.42
N ASP A 859 31.60 3.39 -29.10
CA ASP A 859 32.81 4.16 -29.35
C ASP A 859 33.89 3.84 -28.31
N TRP A 860 33.51 3.75 -27.02
CA TRP A 860 34.46 3.44 -25.96
C TRP A 860 35.08 2.05 -26.12
N ASN A 861 34.31 1.06 -26.57
CA ASN A 861 34.83 -0.28 -26.84
C ASN A 861 35.71 -0.38 -28.09
N ARG A 862 35.81 0.69 -28.90
CA ARG A 862 36.80 0.78 -30.01
C ARG A 862 38.13 1.39 -29.57
N ASN A 863 38.23 1.91 -28.35
CA ASN A 863 39.48 2.40 -27.79
C ASN A 863 40.52 1.26 -27.75
N PRO A 864 41.81 1.50 -28.09
CA PRO A 864 42.87 0.49 -28.02
C PRO A 864 42.90 -0.34 -26.73
N GLN A 865 42.56 0.24 -25.57
CA GLN A 865 42.51 -0.48 -24.29
C GLN A 865 41.42 -1.56 -24.23
N ARG A 866 40.31 -1.42 -24.99
CA ARG A 866 39.14 -2.31 -24.93
C ARG A 866 38.79 -3.01 -26.25
N LEU A 867 39.41 -2.63 -27.37
CA LEU A 867 39.09 -3.12 -28.73
C LEU A 867 39.01 -4.66 -28.84
N ASN A 868 39.92 -5.37 -28.17
CA ASN A 868 40.02 -6.83 -28.21
C ASN A 868 39.58 -7.52 -26.90
N THR A 869 38.99 -6.78 -25.97
CA THR A 869 38.48 -7.35 -24.72
C THR A 869 37.17 -8.10 -24.95
N THR A 870 36.83 -9.03 -24.05
CA THR A 870 35.53 -9.70 -24.01
C THR A 870 34.67 -9.16 -22.86
N ARG A 871 33.51 -9.78 -22.63
CA ARG A 871 32.74 -9.55 -21.40
C ARG A 871 33.59 -9.86 -20.17
N GLY A 872 33.38 -9.11 -19.10
CA GLY A 872 34.05 -9.34 -17.83
C GLY A 872 33.68 -10.69 -17.22
N LYS A 873 34.54 -11.14 -16.31
CA LYS A 873 34.29 -12.31 -15.47
C LYS A 873 34.29 -11.82 -14.03
N ARG A 874 33.40 -12.36 -13.21
CA ARG A 874 33.42 -12.12 -11.77
C ARG A 874 34.74 -12.62 -11.18
N SER A 875 35.08 -12.10 -10.00
CA SER A 875 36.21 -12.62 -9.24
C SER A 875 36.00 -14.10 -8.91
N THR A 876 37.10 -14.85 -8.79
CA THR A 876 37.08 -16.29 -8.45
C THR A 876 37.61 -16.57 -7.05
N ASP A 877 38.10 -15.55 -6.35
CA ASP A 877 38.80 -15.65 -5.07
C ASP A 877 38.44 -14.52 -4.10
N ASP A 878 37.40 -13.75 -4.40
CA ASP A 878 36.84 -12.66 -3.60
C ASP A 878 37.79 -11.47 -3.38
N LYS A 879 38.94 -11.46 -4.07
CA LYS A 879 40.05 -10.54 -3.78
C LYS A 879 40.62 -9.91 -5.03
N THR A 880 40.79 -10.72 -6.07
CA THR A 880 41.40 -10.30 -7.31
C THR A 880 40.40 -9.46 -8.09
N ILE A 881 40.78 -8.24 -8.40
CA ILE A 881 39.98 -7.36 -9.26
C ILE A 881 39.86 -7.97 -10.67
N PRO A 882 38.66 -8.05 -11.25
CA PRO A 882 38.47 -8.53 -12.61
C PRO A 882 39.30 -7.77 -13.64
N GLU A 883 39.82 -8.48 -14.65
CA GLU A 883 40.55 -7.88 -15.78
C GLU A 883 39.69 -6.84 -16.53
N ILE A 884 40.34 -5.95 -17.28
CA ILE A 884 39.65 -4.97 -18.13
C ILE A 884 38.76 -5.68 -19.17
N ALA A 885 37.49 -5.27 -19.22
CA ALA A 885 36.46 -5.86 -20.07
C ALA A 885 35.87 -4.83 -21.04
N ARG A 886 34.90 -5.24 -21.85
CA ARG A 886 34.06 -4.27 -22.59
C ARG A 886 33.11 -3.54 -21.66
N HIS A 887 32.83 -2.27 -21.95
CA HIS A 887 31.66 -1.61 -21.39
C HIS A 887 30.39 -2.30 -21.90
N LEU A 888 29.50 -2.68 -20.98
CA LEU A 888 28.26 -3.40 -21.31
C LEU A 888 27.13 -2.42 -21.62
N PRO A 889 26.43 -2.56 -22.75
CA PRO A 889 25.12 -1.94 -22.89
C PRO A 889 24.14 -2.61 -21.89
N LEU A 890 23.38 -1.80 -21.16
CA LEU A 890 22.42 -2.26 -20.16
C LEU A 890 20.98 -1.94 -20.58
N ASN A 891 20.04 -2.81 -20.24
CA ASN A 891 18.60 -2.63 -20.42
C ASN A 891 17.96 -2.10 -19.13
N GLY A 892 17.76 -0.78 -19.06
CA GLY A 892 17.05 -0.13 -17.94
C GLY A 892 15.53 -0.19 -18.11
N GLU A 893 14.88 -1.12 -17.40
CA GLU A 893 13.42 -1.28 -17.45
C GLU A 893 12.70 -0.31 -16.51
N VAL A 894 11.67 0.41 -17.01
CA VAL A 894 10.90 1.35 -16.19
C VAL A 894 9.74 0.63 -15.52
N ARG A 895 9.96 0.15 -14.29
CA ARG A 895 9.02 -0.71 -13.56
C ARG A 895 8.11 0.10 -12.63
N THR A 896 6.98 0.53 -13.19
CA THR A 896 5.93 1.24 -12.43
C THR A 896 5.20 0.32 -11.45
N LYS A 897 4.25 0.87 -10.68
CA LYS A 897 3.38 0.09 -9.77
C LYS A 897 2.59 -1.05 -10.44
N PHE A 898 2.44 -1.04 -11.76
CA PHE A 898 1.75 -2.08 -12.51
C PHE A 898 2.66 -3.25 -12.91
N ASP A 899 3.99 -3.09 -12.78
CA ASP A 899 4.92 -4.20 -12.99
C ASP A 899 5.03 -5.03 -11.70
N PRO A 900 4.72 -6.34 -11.73
CA PRO A 900 4.79 -7.20 -10.56
C PRO A 900 6.19 -7.40 -9.98
N PHE A 901 7.23 -6.99 -10.70
CA PHE A 901 8.62 -7.04 -10.28
C PHE A 901 9.19 -5.65 -9.95
N SER A 902 8.35 -4.62 -9.80
CA SER A 902 8.80 -3.33 -9.27
C SER A 902 9.27 -3.50 -7.83
N SER A 903 10.55 -3.25 -7.57
CA SER A 903 11.18 -3.38 -6.25
C SER A 903 11.09 -2.13 -5.37
N ILE A 904 10.34 -1.10 -5.79
CA ILE A 904 10.19 0.12 -4.97
C ILE A 904 9.45 -0.15 -3.65
N TYR A 905 8.71 -1.24 -3.57
CA TYR A 905 8.08 -1.68 -2.34
C TYR A 905 9.09 -2.42 -1.51
N ASN A 906 8.94 -2.34 -0.20
CA ASN A 906 9.78 -3.03 0.76
C ASN A 906 11.24 -2.56 0.82
N THR A 907 11.52 -1.35 0.37
CA THR A 907 12.83 -0.68 0.48
C THR A 907 12.66 0.74 1.01
N ASP A 908 13.76 1.43 1.29
CA ASP A 908 13.76 2.87 1.62
C ASP A 908 12.92 3.69 0.62
N GLY A 909 12.95 3.34 -0.67
CA GLY A 909 12.20 4.01 -1.73
C GLY A 909 10.68 4.07 -1.50
N GLN A 910 10.12 3.09 -0.78
CA GLN A 910 8.70 3.09 -0.41
C GLN A 910 8.34 4.27 0.49
N ILE A 911 9.19 4.59 1.47
CA ILE A 911 8.96 5.68 2.43
C ILE A 911 8.87 7.03 1.69
N PHE A 912 9.79 7.27 0.76
CA PHE A 912 9.77 8.47 -0.09
C PHE A 912 8.50 8.52 -0.95
N SER A 913 8.14 7.40 -1.57
CA SER A 913 6.99 7.28 -2.47
C SER A 913 5.65 7.53 -1.76
N ASP A 914 5.47 6.96 -0.55
CA ASP A 914 4.24 7.08 0.24
C ASP A 914 3.98 8.50 0.74
N LEU A 915 5.03 9.30 0.94
CA LEU A 915 4.92 10.72 1.28
C LEU A 915 4.80 11.62 0.05
N GLY A 916 4.98 11.08 -1.15
CA GLY A 916 4.87 11.79 -2.41
C GLY A 916 6.13 12.53 -2.84
N LEU A 917 7.30 12.21 -2.26
CA LEU A 917 8.57 12.73 -2.78
C LEU A 917 8.80 12.16 -4.19
N PRO A 918 9.32 12.96 -5.14
CA PRO A 918 9.72 12.45 -6.44
C PRO A 918 10.91 11.50 -6.28
N ILE A 919 10.67 10.20 -6.37
CA ILE A 919 11.66 9.14 -6.17
C ILE A 919 11.73 8.19 -7.36
N VAL A 920 12.94 7.69 -7.64
CA VAL A 920 13.23 6.50 -8.44
C VAL A 920 14.16 5.61 -7.64
N LEU A 921 13.81 4.33 -7.50
CA LEU A 921 14.72 3.31 -7.02
C LEU A 921 15.50 2.73 -8.22
N PHE A 922 16.83 2.77 -8.14
CA PHE A 922 17.72 2.01 -9.02
C PHE A 922 18.11 0.72 -8.32
N MET A 923 17.86 -0.40 -8.98
CA MET A 923 18.19 -1.71 -8.44
C MET A 923 18.53 -2.66 -9.58
N GLU A 924 19.35 -3.67 -9.32
CA GLU A 924 19.54 -4.77 -10.26
C GLU A 924 18.23 -5.50 -10.59
N ASN A 925 18.27 -6.45 -11.53
CA ASN A 925 17.12 -7.28 -11.87
C ASN A 925 16.81 -8.33 -10.78
N TYR A 926 16.37 -7.84 -9.63
CA TYR A 926 16.16 -8.56 -8.38
C TYR A 926 15.34 -9.86 -8.50
N ASP A 927 15.76 -10.86 -7.72
CA ASP A 927 15.14 -12.17 -7.56
C ASP A 927 15.35 -12.67 -6.14
N LEU A 928 14.28 -12.77 -5.36
CA LEU A 928 14.28 -13.23 -3.96
C LEU A 928 14.90 -14.63 -3.75
N HIS A 929 15.12 -15.40 -4.82
CA HIS A 929 15.68 -16.75 -4.77
C HIS A 929 17.16 -16.83 -5.16
N ARG A 930 17.80 -15.70 -5.50
CA ARG A 930 19.21 -15.74 -5.91
C ARG A 930 20.15 -16.00 -4.74
N THR A 931 21.28 -16.62 -5.03
CA THR A 931 22.43 -16.69 -4.12
C THR A 931 23.07 -15.29 -4.00
N GLY A 932 23.60 -14.98 -2.82
CA GLY A 932 24.18 -13.66 -2.52
C GLY A 932 23.16 -12.64 -2.04
N TYR A 933 21.95 -13.05 -1.68
CA TYR A 933 20.91 -12.17 -1.15
C TYR A 933 20.59 -12.60 0.28
N HIS A 934 20.89 -11.73 1.25
CA HIS A 934 20.83 -12.03 2.69
C HIS A 934 21.49 -13.38 3.03
N ASP A 935 22.65 -13.70 2.46
CA ASP A 935 23.34 -14.96 2.71
C ASP A 935 24.87 -14.78 2.77
N THR A 936 25.60 -15.85 3.13
CA THR A 936 27.08 -15.85 3.21
C THR A 936 27.80 -15.57 1.90
N LYS A 937 27.08 -15.49 0.78
CA LYS A 937 27.63 -15.22 -0.55
C LYS A 937 27.47 -13.78 -0.98
N ASP A 938 26.94 -12.89 -0.14
CA ASP A 938 26.97 -11.46 -0.44
C ASP A 938 28.38 -10.86 -0.27
N THR A 939 29.28 -11.26 -1.17
CA THR A 939 30.71 -10.94 -1.19
C THR A 939 31.14 -10.46 -2.57
N MET A 940 32.41 -10.08 -2.72
CA MET A 940 32.98 -9.61 -3.99
C MET A 940 32.92 -10.65 -5.11
N ASP A 941 32.88 -11.95 -4.80
CA ASP A 941 32.66 -13.03 -5.78
C ASP A 941 31.36 -12.86 -6.58
N ASN A 942 30.35 -12.20 -6.01
CA ASN A 942 29.08 -11.95 -6.67
C ASN A 942 28.99 -10.61 -7.41
N ILE A 943 29.98 -9.73 -7.23
CA ILE A 943 30.05 -8.45 -7.92
C ILE A 943 30.50 -8.66 -9.37
N ASP A 944 29.62 -8.29 -10.30
CA ASP A 944 29.92 -8.19 -11.73
C ASP A 944 30.41 -6.75 -12.00
N LEU A 945 31.73 -6.58 -12.09
CA LEU A 945 32.36 -5.26 -12.14
C LEU A 945 31.92 -4.44 -13.36
N ASP A 946 31.85 -5.04 -14.55
CA ASP A 946 31.46 -4.32 -15.77
C ASP A 946 29.97 -3.94 -15.78
N TYR A 947 29.11 -4.73 -15.16
CA TYR A 947 27.71 -4.37 -14.93
C TYR A 947 27.53 -3.30 -13.85
N GLY A 948 28.07 -3.53 -12.65
CA GLY A 948 27.86 -2.66 -11.50
C GLY A 948 28.45 -1.27 -11.71
N ALA A 949 29.66 -1.18 -12.28
CA ALA A 949 30.25 0.11 -12.63
C ALA A 949 29.44 0.86 -13.72
N ALA A 950 28.84 0.14 -14.67
CA ALA A 950 27.97 0.74 -15.67
C ALA A 950 26.67 1.28 -15.06
N LEU A 951 26.02 0.51 -14.17
CA LEU A 951 24.83 0.95 -13.44
C LEU A 951 25.14 2.16 -12.54
N ALA A 952 26.24 2.10 -11.78
CA ALA A 952 26.75 3.21 -10.99
C ALA A 952 26.96 4.47 -11.83
N ALA A 953 27.61 4.35 -12.99
CA ALA A 953 27.82 5.46 -13.93
C ALA A 953 26.49 6.07 -14.41
N ILE A 954 25.53 5.23 -14.80
CA ILE A 954 24.19 5.66 -15.24
C ILE A 954 23.46 6.42 -14.13
N CYS A 955 23.55 5.95 -12.88
CA CYS A 955 22.96 6.64 -11.73
C CYS A 955 23.59 8.03 -11.53
N ILE A 956 24.92 8.13 -11.57
CA ILE A 956 25.66 9.41 -11.43
C ILE A 956 25.27 10.40 -12.55
N GLU A 957 25.21 9.96 -13.81
CA GLU A 957 24.78 10.78 -14.94
C GLU A 957 23.32 11.22 -14.77
N THR A 958 22.44 10.34 -14.29
CA THR A 958 21.02 10.66 -14.05
C THR A 958 20.87 11.79 -13.04
N VAL A 959 21.56 11.71 -11.90
CA VAL A 959 21.54 12.75 -10.86
C VAL A 959 22.09 14.07 -11.41
N ALA A 960 23.23 14.03 -12.11
CA ALA A 960 23.80 15.21 -12.77
C ALA A 960 22.79 15.87 -13.70
N ARG A 961 22.07 15.10 -14.51
CA ARG A 961 21.06 15.62 -15.45
C ARG A 961 19.95 16.38 -14.75
N VAL A 962 19.38 15.81 -13.71
CA VAL A 962 18.32 16.50 -12.95
C VAL A 962 18.87 17.74 -12.23
N ALA A 963 20.14 17.71 -11.79
CA ALA A 963 20.76 18.83 -11.10
C ALA A 963 21.17 19.99 -12.03
N VAL A 964 21.38 19.75 -13.33
CA VAL A 964 21.70 20.82 -14.31
C VAL A 964 20.49 21.36 -15.06
N ASN A 965 19.39 20.61 -15.12
CA ASN A 965 18.16 21.06 -15.78
C ASN A 965 17.59 22.29 -15.04
N GLU A 966 17.03 23.25 -15.77
CA GLU A 966 16.27 24.37 -15.16
C GLU A 966 14.85 23.97 -14.78
#